data_AF-A0A356KW41-F1
#
_entry.id   AF-A0A356KW41-F1
#
_cell.length_a   1.000
_cell.length_b   1.000
_cell.length_c   1.000
_cell.angle_alpha   90.00
_cell.angle_beta   90.00
_cell.angle_gamma   90.00
#
_symmetry.space_group_name_H-M   'P 1'
#
loop_
_entity.id
_entity.type
_entity.pdbx_description
1 polymer ?
#
loop_
_entity_poly.entity_id
_entity_poly.type
_entity_poly.pdbx_seq_one_letter_code
_entity_poly.pdbx_strand_id
1 'polypeptide(L)'
;MSGNALNAELIWDVAHQEIDRPTTGLRLLIHRCPAPTELSFELFECDYEEETDERNLEPTSKVSIARLSLFVERDPQGRLTISGASGLSEHEFAEVDFWLGIQDRRFALKLPEEGKTRKGKQAEPSPSDGGDLGTFELGFELSDGTHTLSRLGSQEILQVPNPNPSVKACQAALRHLGFLLLSKADADHGTLSRATVREFQIYAGMEYVARWTGPEDTPAHEVEAKAVAGSKAAEPSLRGAAWLSSYVAQLERVRNERRYEGPVHGELDGPTVGLIEHWQREGLRCPVVIEAWNSDHTSLKKGHLWDRKAVGSKDPRVFAHDLSGAFELPEARRSPPYVVVGYQAKAGPNVSPKSGHCWSEAEVTPPLLVGKDLLDEDELSTFRVLRAVSEKECYGYLDCVNGWDNAFISVGPCHWTLPIRGSGGAIAKGELGGLLAYLRERDGSVWTERFGLRADAESWAKTYSSSSRKYSDKLALRDVGGWSTHLPELYGKKNKSKRINTGMNPLRTWHWFYRWVMAGRALDEDYVRYRRGMWDGFRQRILDVLSAKLDDERTLQDVFTSEWSVGCLIRWHIWRPAHLVKGGKATERIRNAVKATVKKHGSDPSAKAWGEAGEKKLVEGLKAAAKTKYGAEKSKKLRGFMDSLARWKRSGEASSLHYSLDLADHSAAVAALRTSKGEGLAAAEASARKIGVAPGSFRFETTGLTQR
;
A
#
# COMPACT_ATOMS: atom_id res chain seq x y z
N MET A 1 -38.91 -9.37 1.04
CA MET A 1 -38.68 -10.61 1.82
C MET A 1 -39.23 -10.42 3.23
N SER A 2 -40.03 -11.35 3.72
CA SER A 2 -40.45 -11.44 5.11
C SER A 2 -39.99 -12.79 5.68
N GLY A 3 -39.36 -12.79 6.86
CA GLY A 3 -38.84 -14.00 7.52
C GLY A 3 -37.94 -13.65 8.71
N ASN A 4 -38.26 -14.16 9.91
CA ASN A 4 -37.73 -13.64 11.17
C ASN A 4 -36.32 -14.10 11.57
N ALA A 5 -35.58 -14.84 10.74
CA ALA A 5 -34.30 -15.42 11.18
C ALA A 5 -33.24 -15.66 10.09
N LEU A 6 -33.38 -15.05 8.90
CA LEU A 6 -32.50 -15.33 7.78
C LEU A 6 -31.52 -14.18 7.49
N ASN A 7 -30.27 -14.53 7.20
CA ASN A 7 -29.31 -13.61 6.60
C ASN A 7 -29.15 -14.03 5.13
N ALA A 8 -29.81 -13.32 4.22
CA ALA A 8 -29.74 -13.58 2.79
C ALA A 8 -29.56 -12.31 1.97
N GLU A 9 -28.92 -12.46 0.83
CA GLU A 9 -28.68 -11.41 -0.16
C GLU A 9 -29.43 -11.76 -1.45
N LEU A 10 -30.13 -10.79 -2.02
CA LEU A 10 -30.80 -10.91 -3.30
C LEU A 10 -29.99 -10.12 -4.32
N ILE A 11 -29.51 -10.80 -5.35
CA ILE A 11 -28.70 -10.21 -6.41
C ILE A 11 -29.49 -10.29 -7.71
N TRP A 12 -29.71 -9.14 -8.34
CA TRP A 12 -30.29 -9.04 -9.67
C TRP A 12 -29.16 -9.11 -10.70
N ASP A 13 -29.14 -10.15 -11.52
CA ASP A 13 -28.07 -10.39 -12.49
C ASP A 13 -28.64 -10.22 -13.91
N VAL A 14 -28.19 -9.18 -14.62
CA VAL A 14 -28.53 -8.98 -16.03
C VAL A 14 -27.39 -9.56 -16.86
N ALA A 15 -27.51 -10.82 -17.24
CA ALA A 15 -26.55 -11.43 -18.15
C ALA A 15 -26.78 -10.87 -19.57
N HIS A 16 -25.89 -9.99 -20.04
CA HIS A 16 -25.76 -9.73 -21.47
C HIS A 16 -24.98 -10.89 -22.09
N GLN A 17 -25.68 -11.90 -22.62
CA GLN A 17 -25.10 -12.82 -23.59
C GLN A 17 -25.57 -12.44 -25.00
N GLU A 18 -24.69 -12.58 -25.99
CA GLU A 18 -24.94 -12.33 -27.43
C GLU A 18 -25.90 -13.37 -28.05
N ILE A 19 -27.03 -13.63 -27.42
CA ILE A 19 -28.13 -14.44 -27.98
C ILE A 19 -29.40 -13.60 -27.85
N ASP A 20 -30.25 -13.62 -28.89
CA ASP A 20 -31.40 -12.75 -29.20
C ASP A 20 -32.50 -12.57 -28.11
N ARG A 21 -32.29 -12.99 -26.85
CA ARG A 21 -33.19 -12.75 -25.73
C ARG A 21 -32.39 -12.48 -24.44
N PRO A 22 -32.49 -11.28 -23.83
CA PRO A 22 -31.93 -11.06 -22.50
C PRO A 22 -32.71 -11.89 -21.48
N THR A 23 -32.05 -12.87 -20.86
CA THR A 23 -32.58 -13.54 -19.66
C THR A 23 -32.17 -12.76 -18.42
N THR A 24 -33.13 -12.11 -17.77
CA THR A 24 -32.95 -11.55 -16.42
C THR A 24 -33.06 -12.66 -15.38
N GLY A 25 -32.00 -12.85 -14.59
CA GLY A 25 -31.97 -13.87 -13.53
C GLY A 25 -32.00 -13.24 -12.14
N LEU A 26 -32.83 -13.79 -11.26
CA LEU A 26 -32.82 -13.47 -9.84
C LEU A 26 -31.97 -14.49 -9.10
N ARG A 27 -30.93 -14.05 -8.38
CA ARG A 27 -30.08 -14.92 -7.55
C ARG A 27 -30.33 -14.65 -6.07
N LEU A 28 -30.63 -15.70 -5.33
CA LEU A 28 -30.75 -15.67 -3.87
C LEU A 28 -29.55 -16.38 -3.22
N LEU A 29 -28.83 -15.69 -2.34
CA LEU A 29 -27.75 -16.24 -1.54
C LEU A 29 -28.18 -16.35 -0.07
N ILE A 30 -28.25 -17.58 0.45
CA ILE A 30 -28.61 -17.83 1.85
C ILE A 30 -27.34 -18.09 2.66
N HIS A 31 -26.94 -17.14 3.51
CA HIS A 31 -25.71 -17.26 4.32
C HIS A 31 -25.93 -18.09 5.60
N ARG A 32 -27.14 -18.02 6.20
CA ARG A 32 -27.54 -18.80 7.38
C ARG A 32 -29.05 -19.03 7.43
N CYS A 33 -29.47 -20.27 7.72
CA CYS A 33 -30.84 -20.65 8.02
C CYS A 33 -30.86 -21.45 9.35
N PRO A 34 -31.05 -20.78 10.51
CA PRO A 34 -30.94 -21.43 11.82
C PRO A 34 -32.19 -22.24 12.22
N ALA A 35 -33.31 -22.04 11.55
CA ALA A 35 -34.57 -22.75 11.75
C ALA A 35 -35.29 -22.89 10.39
N PRO A 36 -36.24 -23.84 10.26
CA PRO A 36 -37.11 -23.91 9.09
C PRO A 36 -37.76 -22.55 8.84
N THR A 37 -37.54 -22.00 7.64
CA THR A 37 -37.96 -20.63 7.29
C THR A 37 -38.67 -20.65 5.96
N GLU A 38 -39.90 -20.13 5.94
CA GLU A 38 -40.58 -19.81 4.69
C GLU A 38 -40.10 -18.44 4.19
N LEU A 39 -39.75 -18.38 2.91
CA LEU A 39 -39.37 -17.18 2.19
C LEU A 39 -40.39 -16.94 1.09
N SER A 40 -41.20 -15.89 1.27
CA SER A 40 -42.06 -15.40 0.19
C SER A 40 -41.39 -14.27 -0.57
N PHE A 41 -41.34 -14.43 -1.89
CA PHE A 41 -40.97 -13.43 -2.87
C PHE A 41 -42.20 -13.05 -3.66
N GLU A 42 -42.40 -11.75 -3.84
CA GLU A 42 -43.50 -11.22 -4.63
C GLU A 42 -42.91 -10.21 -5.61
N LEU A 43 -43.15 -10.44 -6.89
CA LEU A 43 -42.70 -9.59 -7.98
C LEU A 43 -43.83 -8.64 -8.35
N PHE A 44 -43.55 -7.35 -8.41
CA PHE A 44 -44.52 -6.32 -8.77
C PHE A 44 -44.13 -5.65 -10.09
N GLU A 45 -45.13 -5.39 -10.94
CA GLU A 45 -45.04 -4.39 -11.99
C GLU A 45 -45.36 -3.03 -11.39
N CYS A 46 -44.57 -2.02 -11.74
CA CYS A 46 -44.72 -0.66 -11.26
C CYS A 46 -44.70 0.29 -12.45
N ASP A 47 -45.78 1.06 -12.62
CA ASP A 47 -45.78 2.19 -13.55
C ASP A 47 -45.17 3.43 -12.89
N TYR A 48 -44.37 4.18 -13.65
CA TYR A 48 -43.81 5.46 -13.24
C TYR A 48 -44.15 6.52 -14.28
N GLU A 49 -44.69 7.68 -13.86
CA GLU A 49 -44.85 8.83 -14.77
C GLU A 49 -43.52 9.57 -14.90
N GLU A 50 -43.12 9.89 -16.15
CA GLU A 50 -41.92 10.67 -16.44
C GLU A 50 -42.10 12.13 -16.01
N GLU A 51 -41.54 12.53 -14.86
CA GLU A 51 -41.26 13.94 -14.59
C GLU A 51 -39.94 14.17 -13.82
N THR A 52 -39.38 15.35 -14.03
CA THR A 52 -37.94 15.72 -14.12
C THR A 52 -37.07 15.77 -12.85
N ASP A 53 -37.26 14.92 -11.84
CA ASP A 53 -36.29 14.85 -10.72
C ASP A 53 -36.11 13.42 -10.18
N GLU A 54 -35.02 12.77 -10.60
CA GLU A 54 -34.70 11.33 -10.41
C GLU A 54 -34.55 10.88 -8.94
N ARG A 55 -34.80 11.74 -7.95
CA ARG A 55 -34.43 11.44 -6.56
C ARG A 55 -35.54 10.96 -5.63
N ASN A 56 -36.80 10.92 -6.05
CA ASN A 56 -37.90 10.31 -5.27
C ASN A 56 -39.07 9.89 -6.18
N LEU A 57 -38.98 8.73 -6.82
CA LEU A 57 -40.12 8.13 -7.55
C LEU A 57 -40.87 7.16 -6.63
N GLU A 58 -42.11 7.48 -6.25
CA GLU A 58 -43.07 6.49 -5.77
C GLU A 58 -43.92 5.99 -6.95
N PRO A 59 -44.12 4.68 -7.12
CA PRO A 59 -44.87 4.13 -8.24
C PRO A 59 -46.37 4.46 -8.14
N THR A 60 -46.99 4.80 -9.27
CA THR A 60 -48.40 5.20 -9.34
C THR A 60 -49.37 4.01 -9.25
N SER A 61 -48.88 2.82 -9.61
CA SER A 61 -49.57 1.54 -9.51
C SER A 61 -48.58 0.44 -9.08
N LYS A 62 -49.06 -0.59 -8.38
CA LYS A 62 -48.30 -1.83 -8.09
C LYS A 62 -49.19 -3.02 -8.38
N VAL A 63 -48.85 -3.82 -9.38
CA VAL A 63 -49.56 -5.07 -9.72
C VAL A 63 -48.66 -6.25 -9.37
N SER A 64 -49.12 -7.14 -8.47
CA SER A 64 -48.38 -8.37 -8.15
C SER A 64 -48.48 -9.34 -9.32
N ILE A 65 -47.35 -9.68 -9.93
CA ILE A 65 -47.28 -10.50 -11.15
C ILE A 65 -47.01 -11.97 -10.82
N ALA A 66 -46.17 -12.22 -9.82
CA ALA A 66 -45.78 -13.57 -9.42
C ALA A 66 -45.44 -13.64 -7.93
N ARG A 67 -45.84 -14.75 -7.30
CA ARG A 67 -45.45 -15.07 -5.92
C ARG A 67 -44.77 -16.43 -5.86
N LEU A 68 -43.57 -16.45 -5.30
CA LEU A 68 -42.80 -17.66 -5.02
C LEU A 68 -42.66 -17.81 -3.51
N SER A 69 -43.17 -18.92 -2.96
CA SER A 69 -42.87 -19.33 -1.59
C SER A 69 -41.87 -20.48 -1.61
N LEU A 70 -40.72 -20.27 -0.96
CA LEU A 70 -39.69 -21.29 -0.74
C LEU A 70 -39.63 -21.63 0.74
N PHE A 71 -39.71 -22.91 1.06
CA PHE A 71 -39.49 -23.42 2.41
C PHE A 71 -38.08 -23.98 2.49
N VAL A 72 -37.26 -23.41 3.38
CA VAL A 72 -35.86 -23.81 3.57
C VAL A 72 -35.71 -24.44 4.94
N GLU A 73 -35.32 -25.72 4.96
CA GLU A 73 -35.06 -26.47 6.19
C GLU A 73 -33.64 -27.00 6.21
N ARG A 74 -33.05 -27.07 7.40
CA ARG A 74 -31.77 -27.73 7.61
C ARG A 74 -31.97 -28.95 8.49
N ASP A 75 -31.61 -30.12 7.98
CA ASP A 75 -31.72 -31.36 8.74
C ASP A 75 -30.69 -31.41 9.89
N PRO A 76 -30.86 -32.30 10.88
CA PRO A 76 -29.91 -32.45 12.00
C PRO A 76 -28.47 -32.79 11.58
N GLN A 77 -28.28 -33.29 10.36
CA GLN A 77 -26.99 -33.63 9.76
C GLN A 77 -26.38 -32.45 8.99
N GLY A 78 -27.07 -31.30 8.96
CA GLY A 78 -26.61 -30.06 8.36
C GLY A 78 -26.90 -29.92 6.87
N ARG A 79 -27.67 -30.84 6.26
CA ARG A 79 -28.11 -30.76 4.86
C ARG A 79 -29.25 -29.74 4.73
N LEU A 80 -29.23 -28.98 3.64
CA LEU A 80 -30.28 -28.02 3.31
C LEU A 80 -31.29 -28.68 2.36
N THR A 81 -32.55 -28.66 2.74
CA THR A 81 -33.69 -29.06 1.90
C THR A 81 -34.49 -27.82 1.55
N ILE A 82 -34.81 -27.66 0.26
CA ILE A 82 -35.61 -26.54 -0.24
C ILE A 82 -36.80 -27.14 -0.95
N SER A 83 -38.00 -26.78 -0.53
CA SER A 83 -39.26 -27.10 -1.20
C SER A 83 -39.98 -25.81 -1.55
N GLY A 84 -40.87 -25.82 -2.55
CA GLY A 84 -41.57 -24.59 -2.94
C GLY A 84 -42.87 -24.87 -3.68
N ALA A 85 -43.75 -23.88 -3.65
CA ALA A 85 -44.96 -23.81 -4.47
C ALA A 85 -44.97 -22.47 -5.20
N SER A 86 -45.21 -22.50 -6.52
CA SER A 86 -45.36 -21.31 -7.35
C SER A 86 -46.83 -21.07 -7.65
N GLY A 87 -47.33 -19.85 -7.41
CA GLY A 87 -48.60 -19.37 -7.96
C GLY A 87 -48.32 -18.34 -9.05
N LEU A 88 -48.66 -18.66 -10.29
CA LEU A 88 -48.62 -17.72 -11.42
C LEU A 88 -50.04 -17.18 -11.66
N SER A 89 -50.16 -15.90 -12.02
CA SER A 89 -51.40 -15.30 -12.51
C SER A 89 -51.53 -15.50 -14.03
N GLU A 90 -52.76 -15.56 -14.57
CA GLU A 90 -53.11 -16.01 -15.95
C GLU A 90 -52.60 -15.13 -17.13
N HIS A 91 -51.54 -14.33 -16.97
CA HIS A 91 -51.03 -13.49 -18.06
C HIS A 91 -49.80 -14.09 -18.76
N GLU A 92 -49.90 -14.27 -20.09
CA GLU A 92 -48.85 -14.79 -20.97
C GLU A 92 -47.61 -13.88 -20.96
N PHE A 93 -46.54 -14.32 -20.28
CA PHE A 93 -45.21 -13.69 -20.35
C PHE A 93 -44.09 -14.73 -20.40
N ALA A 94 -42.92 -14.29 -20.89
CA ALA A 94 -41.73 -15.07 -21.15
C ALA A 94 -41.14 -15.75 -19.88
N GLU A 95 -40.52 -16.92 -20.07
CA GLU A 95 -39.83 -17.73 -19.05
C GLU A 95 -39.04 -16.85 -18.04
N VAL A 96 -39.43 -16.93 -16.77
CA VAL A 96 -38.64 -16.39 -15.66
C VAL A 96 -37.84 -17.53 -15.06
N ASP A 97 -36.53 -17.56 -15.34
CA ASP A 97 -35.62 -18.56 -14.81
C ASP A 97 -35.16 -18.20 -13.38
N PHE A 98 -35.38 -19.12 -12.45
CA PHE A 98 -34.89 -19.00 -11.07
C PHE A 98 -33.59 -19.80 -10.89
N TRP A 99 -32.54 -19.13 -10.39
CA TRP A 99 -31.23 -19.74 -10.16
C TRP A 99 -30.87 -19.72 -8.68
N LEU A 100 -30.56 -20.89 -8.12
CA LEU A 100 -30.06 -21.00 -6.75
C LEU A 100 -28.56 -21.26 -6.74
N GLY A 101 -27.82 -20.49 -5.94
CA GLY A 101 -26.37 -20.66 -5.73
C GLY A 101 -26.05 -21.06 -4.30
N ILE A 102 -25.40 -22.21 -4.11
CA ILE A 102 -24.82 -22.62 -2.82
C ILE A 102 -23.34 -22.92 -3.05
N GLN A 103 -22.45 -22.18 -2.38
CA GLN A 103 -20.99 -22.40 -2.40
C GLN A 103 -20.43 -22.64 -3.82
N ASP A 104 -20.67 -21.69 -4.72
CA ASP A 104 -20.16 -21.67 -6.11
C ASP A 104 -20.70 -22.77 -7.06
N ARG A 105 -21.78 -23.47 -6.69
CA ARG A 105 -22.50 -24.39 -7.60
C ARG A 105 -23.82 -23.80 -8.08
N ARG A 106 -24.13 -23.97 -9.38
CA ARG A 106 -25.37 -23.53 -10.02
C ARG A 106 -26.37 -24.66 -10.08
N PHE A 107 -27.62 -24.38 -9.73
CA PHE A 107 -28.74 -25.29 -9.92
C PHE A 107 -29.81 -24.56 -10.73
N ALA A 108 -30.23 -25.16 -11.85
CA ALA A 108 -31.34 -24.68 -12.66
C ALA A 108 -32.64 -25.32 -12.17
N LEU A 109 -33.68 -24.52 -11.96
CA LEU A 109 -35.03 -25.03 -11.71
C LEU A 109 -35.80 -24.95 -13.03
N LYS A 110 -36.04 -26.10 -13.66
CA LYS A 110 -36.80 -26.15 -14.91
C LYS A 110 -38.29 -26.36 -14.59
N LEU A 111 -39.13 -25.41 -14.96
CA LEU A 111 -40.58 -25.57 -14.89
C LEU A 111 -41.07 -26.49 -16.02
N PRO A 112 -42.13 -27.28 -15.84
CA PRO A 112 -42.66 -28.15 -16.89
C PRO A 112 -43.23 -27.32 -18.05
N GLU A 113 -42.93 -27.72 -19.29
CA GLU A 113 -43.58 -27.17 -20.49
C GLU A 113 -45.09 -27.48 -20.45
N GLU A 114 -45.93 -26.47 -20.67
CA GLU A 114 -47.38 -26.64 -20.76
C GLU A 114 -47.74 -27.63 -21.87
N GLY A 115 -48.33 -28.76 -21.47
CA GLY A 115 -48.94 -29.72 -22.38
C GLY A 115 -50.13 -29.09 -23.10
N LYS A 116 -50.07 -29.14 -24.44
CA LYS A 116 -51.13 -28.78 -25.39
C LYS A 116 -52.55 -29.00 -24.84
N THR A 117 -53.33 -27.92 -24.87
CA THR A 117 -54.77 -27.85 -24.60
C THR A 117 -55.57 -28.98 -25.25
N ARG A 118 -56.29 -29.76 -24.43
CA ARG A 118 -57.48 -30.52 -24.87
C ARG A 118 -58.73 -29.76 -24.42
N LYS A 119 -59.49 -29.26 -25.40
CA LYS A 119 -60.82 -28.68 -25.23
C LYS A 119 -61.75 -29.64 -24.45
N GLY A 120 -62.36 -29.16 -23.38
CA GLY A 120 -63.42 -29.86 -22.65
C GLY A 120 -64.15 -28.96 -21.64
N LYS A 121 -65.33 -28.48 -22.06
CA LYS A 121 -66.49 -27.91 -21.34
C LYS A 121 -66.38 -27.41 -19.88
N GLN A 122 -66.86 -26.18 -19.70
CA GLN A 122 -67.30 -25.52 -18.47
C GLN A 122 -68.17 -26.40 -17.55
N ALA A 123 -67.87 -26.36 -16.26
CA ALA A 123 -68.83 -26.49 -15.15
C ALA A 123 -68.38 -25.58 -13.99
N GLU A 124 -69.35 -24.89 -13.37
CA GLU A 124 -69.22 -23.94 -12.25
C GLU A 124 -68.78 -24.59 -10.91
N PRO A 125 -68.32 -23.80 -9.92
CA PRO A 125 -67.48 -24.29 -8.82
C PRO A 125 -68.27 -24.80 -7.62
N SER A 126 -67.72 -25.81 -6.93
CA SER A 126 -68.17 -26.24 -5.60
C SER A 126 -67.02 -26.11 -4.59
N PRO A 127 -67.23 -25.53 -3.40
CA PRO A 127 -66.17 -25.24 -2.43
C PRO A 127 -66.15 -26.28 -1.31
N SER A 128 -65.37 -27.34 -1.48
CA SER A 128 -64.81 -28.15 -0.39
C SER A 128 -64.10 -29.35 -1.00
N ASP A 129 -62.78 -29.34 -0.97
CA ASP A 129 -61.98 -30.49 -0.57
C ASP A 129 -60.50 -30.09 -0.65
N GLY A 130 -59.81 -30.22 0.49
CA GLY A 130 -58.37 -30.07 0.57
C GLY A 130 -57.72 -31.18 -0.24
N GLY A 131 -57.23 -30.84 -1.42
CA GLY A 131 -56.43 -31.74 -2.25
C GLY A 131 -55.07 -31.99 -1.63
N ASP A 132 -54.72 -33.27 -1.48
CA ASP A 132 -53.39 -33.76 -1.14
C ASP A 132 -52.30 -33.00 -1.92
N LEU A 133 -51.34 -32.45 -1.18
CA LEU A 133 -50.09 -31.96 -1.73
C LEU A 133 -49.30 -33.16 -2.25
N GLY A 134 -49.38 -33.41 -3.55
CA GLY A 134 -48.52 -34.37 -4.24
C GLY A 134 -47.05 -34.09 -3.90
N THR A 135 -46.33 -35.13 -3.50
CA THR A 135 -44.88 -35.08 -3.35
C THR A 135 -44.27 -35.12 -4.75
N PHE A 136 -43.54 -34.09 -5.14
CA PHE A 136 -42.82 -34.04 -6.42
C PHE A 136 -41.34 -34.32 -6.18
N GLU A 137 -40.75 -35.26 -6.93
CA GLU A 137 -39.29 -35.45 -6.96
C GLU A 137 -38.65 -34.44 -7.91
N LEU A 138 -37.78 -33.59 -7.38
CA LEU A 138 -36.89 -32.73 -8.16
C LEU A 138 -35.73 -33.58 -8.71
N GLY A 139 -35.63 -33.70 -10.03
CA GLY A 139 -34.43 -34.20 -10.71
C GLY A 139 -33.37 -33.10 -10.79
N PHE A 140 -32.13 -33.40 -10.38
CA PHE A 140 -31.00 -32.49 -10.48
C PHE A 140 -30.12 -32.88 -11.68
N GLU A 141 -29.81 -31.91 -12.55
CA GLU A 141 -28.87 -32.09 -13.65
C GLU A 141 -27.58 -31.30 -13.35
N LEU A 142 -26.43 -31.98 -13.33
CA LEU A 142 -25.11 -31.37 -13.18
C LEU A 142 -24.60 -30.96 -14.57
N SER A 143 -24.05 -29.75 -14.69
CA SER A 143 -23.66 -29.16 -15.97
C SER A 143 -22.33 -29.66 -16.54
N ASP A 144 -21.88 -30.89 -16.23
CA ASP A 144 -20.65 -31.48 -16.79
C ASP A 144 -20.90 -32.61 -17.83
N GLY A 145 -22.15 -32.88 -18.18
CA GLY A 145 -22.49 -33.61 -19.41
C GLY A 145 -22.16 -35.11 -19.41
N THR A 146 -21.92 -35.74 -18.27
CA THR A 146 -21.71 -37.20 -18.20
C THR A 146 -22.96 -37.94 -17.69
N HIS A 147 -23.65 -38.65 -18.59
CA HIS A 147 -24.67 -39.62 -18.23
C HIS A 147 -24.04 -40.99 -17.93
N THR A 148 -24.14 -41.48 -16.69
CA THR A 148 -24.32 -42.92 -16.45
C THR A 148 -25.05 -43.16 -15.13
N LEU A 149 -26.29 -43.65 -15.22
CA LEU A 149 -27.05 -44.20 -14.10
C LEU A 149 -26.62 -45.66 -13.90
N SER A 150 -25.79 -45.92 -12.89
CA SER A 150 -25.64 -47.28 -12.34
C SER A 150 -25.65 -47.22 -10.81
N ARG A 151 -26.60 -47.97 -10.24
CA ARG A 151 -26.75 -48.28 -8.81
C ARG A 151 -25.38 -48.60 -8.19
N LEU A 152 -24.94 -47.76 -7.25
CA LEU A 152 -23.86 -48.09 -6.33
C LEU A 152 -24.44 -48.21 -4.92
N GLY A 153 -24.36 -49.43 -4.40
CA GLY A 153 -24.70 -49.75 -3.02
C GLY A 153 -23.73 -49.12 -2.03
N SER A 154 -24.18 -49.10 -0.78
CA SER A 154 -23.45 -48.78 0.46
C SER A 154 -21.93 -48.93 0.35
N GLN A 155 -21.24 -47.80 0.17
CA GLN A 155 -19.85 -47.64 0.58
C GLN A 155 -19.76 -46.66 1.74
N GLU A 156 -18.81 -46.93 2.62
CA GLU A 156 -18.49 -46.22 3.85
C GLU A 156 -18.57 -44.70 3.70
N ILE A 157 -19.39 -44.10 4.55
CA ILE A 157 -19.47 -42.66 4.72
C ILE A 157 -18.16 -42.22 5.36
N LEU A 158 -17.23 -41.72 4.54
CA LEU A 158 -16.12 -40.89 4.96
C LEU A 158 -16.66 -39.80 5.90
N GLN A 159 -16.25 -39.86 7.18
CA GLN A 159 -16.48 -38.77 8.12
C GLN A 159 -15.86 -37.52 7.51
N VAL A 160 -16.70 -36.58 7.07
CA VAL A 160 -16.25 -35.26 6.61
C VAL A 160 -15.68 -34.55 7.84
N PRO A 161 -14.36 -34.27 7.91
CA PRO A 161 -13.79 -33.53 9.01
C PRO A 161 -14.47 -32.17 9.12
N ASN A 162 -14.68 -31.71 10.34
CA ASN A 162 -15.33 -30.44 10.68
C ASN A 162 -14.85 -29.30 9.75
N PRO A 163 -15.69 -28.75 8.86
CA PRO A 163 -15.22 -28.13 7.61
C PRO A 163 -14.59 -26.74 7.75
N ASN A 164 -14.41 -26.21 8.97
CA ASN A 164 -13.63 -24.99 9.19
C ASN A 164 -13.00 -24.99 10.60
N PRO A 165 -11.67 -25.00 10.75
CA PRO A 165 -11.03 -24.74 12.03
C PRO A 165 -11.51 -23.40 12.60
N SER A 166 -11.73 -23.34 13.92
CA SER A 166 -12.13 -22.10 14.58
C SER A 166 -11.09 -21.00 14.34
N VAL A 167 -11.52 -19.71 14.34
CA VAL A 167 -10.60 -18.56 14.25
C VAL A 167 -9.46 -18.68 15.26
N LYS A 168 -9.76 -19.13 16.48
CA LYS A 168 -8.77 -19.36 17.54
C LYS A 168 -7.71 -20.39 17.15
N ALA A 169 -8.12 -21.48 16.51
CA ALA A 169 -7.20 -22.51 16.02
C ALA A 169 -6.29 -21.94 14.92
N CYS A 170 -6.83 -21.20 13.95
CA CYS A 170 -6.03 -20.54 12.91
C CYS A 170 -5.04 -19.52 13.50
N GLN A 171 -5.46 -18.72 14.50
CA GLN A 171 -4.56 -17.80 15.20
C GLN A 171 -3.41 -18.52 15.92
N ALA A 172 -3.70 -19.65 16.57
CA ALA A 172 -2.69 -20.47 17.24
C ALA A 172 -1.71 -21.08 16.22
N ALA A 173 -2.22 -21.58 15.10
CA ALA A 173 -1.44 -22.09 13.98
C ALA A 173 -0.51 -21.01 13.40
N LEU A 174 -1.04 -19.83 13.07
CA LEU A 174 -0.25 -18.70 12.58
C LEU A 174 0.89 -18.33 13.54
N ARG A 175 0.63 -18.31 14.86
CA ARG A 175 1.68 -18.09 15.86
C ARG A 175 2.73 -19.20 15.87
N HIS A 176 2.32 -20.46 15.73
CA HIS A 176 3.25 -21.59 15.62
C HIS A 176 4.14 -21.47 14.38
N LEU A 177 3.56 -21.02 13.25
CA LEU A 177 4.26 -20.78 11.98
C LEU A 177 5.19 -19.55 11.99
N GLY A 178 5.19 -18.76 13.08
CA GLY A 178 6.07 -17.60 13.24
C GLY A 178 5.40 -16.24 13.05
N PHE A 179 4.09 -16.17 12.81
CA PHE A 179 3.36 -14.92 12.60
C PHE A 179 2.91 -14.32 13.94
N LEU A 180 3.85 -13.68 14.66
CA LEU A 180 3.68 -13.26 16.06
C LEU A 180 3.13 -11.83 16.23
N LEU A 181 2.49 -11.26 15.21
CA LEU A 181 1.81 -9.97 15.34
C LEU A 181 0.63 -10.04 16.34
N LEU A 182 -0.02 -11.20 16.42
CA LEU A 182 -0.93 -11.55 17.52
C LEU A 182 -0.15 -12.09 18.71
N SER A 183 -0.34 -11.52 19.90
CA SER A 183 0.33 -11.97 21.13
C SER A 183 -0.29 -13.22 21.76
N LYS A 184 -1.56 -13.52 21.44
CA LYS A 184 -2.28 -14.74 21.84
C LYS A 184 -3.43 -15.01 20.86
N ALA A 185 -3.90 -16.25 20.84
CA ALA A 185 -5.14 -16.62 20.16
C ALA A 185 -6.35 -16.30 21.08
N ASP A 186 -7.28 -15.49 20.59
CA ASP A 186 -8.41 -14.95 21.35
C ASP A 186 -9.77 -15.19 20.69
N ALA A 187 -9.80 -15.90 19.55
CA ALA A 187 -10.98 -16.16 18.73
C ALA A 187 -11.59 -14.93 18.05
N ASP A 188 -11.06 -13.72 18.27
CA ASP A 188 -11.53 -12.50 17.62
C ASP A 188 -10.83 -12.30 16.29
N HIS A 189 -11.60 -12.26 15.18
CA HIS A 189 -11.06 -11.92 13.87
C HIS A 189 -10.97 -10.40 13.65
N GLY A 190 -10.41 -9.71 14.65
CA GLY A 190 -10.21 -8.27 14.66
C GLY A 190 -9.01 -7.80 13.84
N THR A 191 -8.67 -6.53 14.02
CA THR A 191 -7.65 -5.82 13.22
C THR A 191 -6.26 -6.46 13.23
N LEU A 192 -5.78 -6.95 14.38
CA LEU A 192 -4.48 -7.64 14.44
C LEU A 192 -4.54 -9.03 13.81
N SER A 193 -5.69 -9.70 13.90
CA SER A 193 -5.93 -11.01 13.28
C SER A 193 -5.86 -10.87 11.77
N ARG A 194 -6.61 -9.92 11.19
CA ARG A 194 -6.57 -9.58 9.76
C ARG A 194 -5.18 -9.18 9.29
N ALA A 195 -4.46 -8.34 10.05
CA ALA A 195 -3.11 -7.95 9.71
C ALA A 195 -2.13 -9.15 9.71
N THR A 196 -2.29 -10.09 10.65
CA THR A 196 -1.47 -11.31 10.72
C THR A 196 -1.75 -12.22 9.54
N VAL A 197 -3.03 -12.37 9.16
CA VAL A 197 -3.43 -13.17 8.00
C VAL A 197 -2.90 -12.56 6.70
N ARG A 198 -2.89 -11.23 6.56
CA ARG A 198 -2.26 -10.57 5.39
C ARG A 198 -0.78 -10.89 5.28
N GLU A 199 -0.05 -10.81 6.38
CA GLU A 199 1.37 -11.16 6.41
C GLU A 199 1.57 -12.63 6.01
N PHE A 200 0.71 -13.54 6.49
CA PHE A 200 0.71 -14.93 6.03
C PHE A 200 0.46 -15.05 4.54
N GLN A 201 -0.63 -14.48 4.01
CA GLN A 201 -0.95 -14.51 2.57
C GLN A 201 0.20 -13.94 1.71
N ILE A 202 0.86 -12.87 2.16
CA ILE A 202 2.03 -12.30 1.49
C ILE A 202 3.14 -13.33 1.37
N TYR A 203 3.60 -13.92 2.48
CA TYR A 203 4.71 -14.86 2.43
C TYR A 203 4.31 -16.21 1.84
N ALA A 204 3.04 -16.61 1.97
CA ALA A 204 2.49 -17.78 1.33
C ALA A 204 2.42 -17.66 -0.19
N GLY A 205 2.39 -16.45 -0.74
CA GLY A 205 2.50 -16.20 -2.18
C GLY A 205 3.94 -16.22 -2.72
N MET A 206 4.96 -16.27 -1.86
CA MET A 206 6.37 -16.18 -2.28
C MET A 206 6.90 -17.49 -2.85
N GLU A 207 7.97 -17.39 -3.64
CA GLU A 207 8.64 -18.56 -4.22
C GLU A 207 9.31 -19.46 -3.22
N TYR A 208 9.87 -18.87 -2.19
CA TYR A 208 10.58 -19.59 -1.16
C TYR A 208 9.97 -19.29 0.21
N VAL A 209 10.02 -20.32 1.04
CA VAL A 209 9.55 -20.29 2.42
C VAL A 209 10.62 -20.89 3.31
N ALA A 210 10.51 -20.71 4.62
CA ALA A 210 11.38 -21.41 5.55
C ALA A 210 10.77 -22.77 5.89
N ARG A 211 11.60 -23.80 6.03
CA ARG A 211 11.24 -25.06 6.71
C ARG A 211 12.01 -25.16 8.01
N TRP A 212 11.33 -25.64 9.05
CA TRP A 212 11.93 -25.94 10.34
C TRP A 212 12.68 -27.28 10.29
N THR A 213 13.96 -27.28 10.67
CA THR A 213 14.81 -28.48 10.76
C THR A 213 15.16 -28.87 12.19
N GLY A 214 14.57 -28.18 13.17
CA GLY A 214 14.74 -28.49 14.59
C GLY A 214 13.90 -29.68 15.05
N PRO A 215 13.91 -30.00 16.36
CA PRO A 215 13.06 -31.02 16.92
C PRO A 215 11.59 -30.79 16.53
N GLU A 216 10.89 -31.86 16.17
CA GLU A 216 9.50 -31.83 15.72
C GLU A 216 8.59 -31.13 16.76
N ASP A 217 7.56 -30.42 16.26
CA ASP A 217 6.51 -29.74 17.03
C ASP A 217 6.88 -28.56 17.95
N THR A 218 8.13 -28.09 17.99
CA THR A 218 8.44 -26.92 18.85
C THR A 218 7.85 -25.62 18.27
N PRO A 219 6.97 -24.88 18.98
CA PRO A 219 6.43 -23.62 18.49
C PRO A 219 7.51 -22.53 18.38
N ALA A 220 7.49 -21.73 17.31
CA ALA A 220 8.50 -20.68 17.07
C ALA A 220 8.70 -19.75 18.28
N HIS A 221 7.60 -19.27 18.87
CA HIS A 221 7.64 -18.38 20.04
C HIS A 221 8.26 -19.01 21.30
N GLU A 222 8.22 -20.33 21.45
CA GLU A 222 8.86 -21.03 22.58
C GLU A 222 10.36 -21.20 22.36
N VAL A 223 10.79 -21.50 21.14
CA VAL A 223 12.22 -21.56 20.77
C VAL A 223 12.88 -20.21 21.04
N GLU A 224 12.21 -19.12 20.68
CA GLU A 224 12.73 -17.77 20.88
C GLU A 224 12.84 -17.38 22.35
N ALA A 225 11.83 -17.70 23.16
CA ALA A 225 11.87 -17.42 24.59
C ALA A 225 13.08 -18.11 25.24
N LYS A 226 13.39 -19.35 24.81
CA LYS A 226 14.60 -20.08 25.22
C LYS A 226 15.87 -19.46 24.64
N ALA A 227 15.87 -19.04 23.37
CA ALA A 227 17.02 -18.42 22.72
C ALA A 227 17.44 -17.12 23.43
N VAL A 228 16.48 -16.25 23.76
CA VAL A 228 16.74 -14.98 24.48
C VAL A 228 17.20 -15.23 25.92
N ALA A 229 16.66 -16.26 26.59
CA ALA A 229 17.03 -16.60 27.97
C ALA A 229 18.41 -17.27 28.08
N GLY A 230 18.87 -17.96 27.03
CA GLY A 230 20.11 -18.75 27.03
C GLY A 230 21.30 -18.18 26.25
N SER A 231 21.13 -17.08 25.50
CA SER A 231 22.14 -16.65 24.52
C SER A 231 23.41 -16.02 25.14
N LYS A 232 24.45 -16.83 25.37
CA LYS A 232 25.73 -16.58 24.68
C LYS A 232 25.53 -17.02 23.23
N ALA A 233 26.10 -16.31 22.25
CA ALA A 233 26.05 -16.72 20.85
C ALA A 233 26.31 -18.23 20.73
N ALA A 234 25.54 -18.94 19.89
CA ALA A 234 25.73 -20.37 19.72
C ALA A 234 27.21 -20.67 19.47
N GLU A 235 27.77 -21.70 20.12
CA GLU A 235 29.12 -22.18 19.77
C GLU A 235 29.20 -22.30 18.24
N PRO A 236 30.31 -21.87 17.61
CA PRO A 236 30.37 -21.69 16.17
C PRO A 236 29.87 -22.93 15.46
N SER A 237 28.61 -22.86 15.01
CA SER A 237 27.98 -23.98 14.35
C SER A 237 28.74 -24.28 13.07
N LEU A 238 28.68 -25.53 12.60
CA LEU A 238 29.30 -26.07 11.39
C LEU A 238 29.08 -25.26 10.09
N ARG A 239 28.30 -24.17 10.12
CA ARG A 239 28.07 -23.21 9.03
C ARG A 239 28.86 -21.89 9.14
N GLY A 240 29.78 -21.75 10.10
CA GLY A 240 30.78 -20.67 10.13
C GLY A 240 30.27 -19.28 10.52
N ALA A 241 28.99 -19.11 10.86
CA ALA A 241 28.44 -17.86 11.36
C ALA A 241 28.25 -17.93 12.88
N ALA A 242 29.16 -17.32 13.65
CA ALA A 242 29.12 -17.25 15.12
C ALA A 242 27.96 -16.39 15.68
N TRP A 243 26.99 -15.99 14.86
CA TRP A 243 26.02 -14.93 15.17
C TRP A 243 24.57 -15.30 14.81
N LEU A 244 24.28 -16.58 14.58
CA LEU A 244 22.90 -17.04 14.34
C LEU A 244 22.19 -17.25 15.68
N SER A 245 20.93 -16.83 15.78
CA SER A 245 20.07 -17.32 16.87
C SER A 245 19.84 -18.83 16.67
N SER A 246 19.57 -19.55 17.76
CA SER A 246 19.25 -20.97 17.68
C SER A 246 18.01 -21.25 16.83
N TYR A 247 17.09 -20.29 16.73
CA TYR A 247 15.91 -20.38 15.88
C TYR A 247 16.28 -20.26 14.40
N VAL A 248 16.99 -19.19 14.01
CA VAL A 248 17.38 -18.98 12.60
C VAL A 248 18.31 -20.07 12.09
N ALA A 249 19.18 -20.61 12.96
CA ALA A 249 20.05 -21.73 12.62
C ALA A 249 19.31 -23.03 12.25
N GLN A 250 18.03 -23.14 12.63
CA GLN A 250 17.16 -24.29 12.37
C GLN A 250 16.14 -24.01 11.26
N LEU A 251 16.33 -22.93 10.50
CA LEU A 251 15.54 -22.65 9.31
C LEU A 251 16.35 -22.97 8.05
N GLU A 252 15.70 -23.67 7.12
CA GLU A 252 16.23 -23.86 5.77
C GLU A 252 15.30 -23.22 4.74
N ARG A 253 15.89 -22.68 3.67
CA ARG A 253 15.12 -22.18 2.52
C ARG A 253 14.66 -23.36 1.68
N VAL A 254 13.36 -23.45 1.43
CA VAL A 254 12.76 -24.44 0.54
C VAL A 254 11.85 -23.76 -0.47
N ARG A 255 11.65 -24.40 -1.62
CA ARG A 255 10.68 -23.92 -2.61
C ARG A 255 9.28 -24.09 -2.04
N ASN A 256 8.44 -23.08 -2.24
CA ASN A 256 7.03 -23.12 -1.86
C ASN A 256 6.23 -23.84 -2.94
N GLU A 257 5.90 -25.12 -2.70
CA GLU A 257 5.20 -25.97 -3.66
C GLU A 257 3.71 -25.65 -3.77
N ARG A 258 3.13 -24.99 -2.77
CA ARG A 258 1.73 -24.59 -2.76
C ARG A 258 1.59 -23.11 -2.40
N ARG A 259 1.71 -22.26 -3.41
CA ARG A 259 1.62 -20.80 -3.23
C ARG A 259 0.20 -20.33 -3.04
N TYR A 260 0.05 -19.24 -2.29
CA TYR A 260 -1.17 -18.46 -2.27
C TYR A 260 -1.27 -17.62 -3.55
N GLU A 261 -2.30 -17.87 -4.36
CA GLU A 261 -2.57 -17.17 -5.61
C GLU A 261 -3.69 -16.12 -5.49
N GLY A 262 -4.35 -16.07 -4.33
CA GLY A 262 -5.44 -15.13 -4.05
C GLY A 262 -4.97 -13.70 -3.74
N PRO A 263 -5.92 -12.77 -3.59
CA PRO A 263 -5.60 -11.40 -3.17
C PRO A 263 -5.19 -11.34 -1.69
N VAL A 264 -4.27 -10.46 -1.32
CA VAL A 264 -3.89 -10.26 0.10
C VAL A 264 -4.97 -9.46 0.85
N HIS A 265 -6.06 -10.10 1.27
CA HIS A 265 -7.22 -9.45 1.93
C HIS A 265 -7.28 -9.65 3.45
N GLY A 266 -6.56 -10.63 4.02
CA GLY A 266 -6.50 -10.84 5.46
C GLY A 266 -7.70 -11.56 6.08
N GLU A 267 -8.54 -12.22 5.29
CA GLU A 267 -9.64 -13.05 5.81
C GLU A 267 -9.19 -14.52 5.88
N LEU A 268 -9.75 -15.25 6.84
CA LEU A 268 -9.57 -16.70 6.97
C LEU A 268 -10.57 -17.45 6.07
N ASP A 269 -10.43 -17.29 4.75
CA ASP A 269 -11.21 -18.05 3.78
C ASP A 269 -10.68 -19.49 3.60
N GLY A 270 -11.42 -20.32 2.86
CA GLY A 270 -11.04 -21.71 2.60
C GLY A 270 -9.61 -21.88 2.06
N PRO A 271 -9.21 -21.13 1.01
CA PRO A 271 -7.84 -21.16 0.49
C PRO A 271 -6.77 -20.81 1.55
N THR A 272 -7.00 -19.75 2.33
CA THR A 272 -6.05 -19.32 3.38
C THR A 272 -5.93 -20.38 4.48
N VAL A 273 -7.05 -20.92 4.94
CA VAL A 273 -7.08 -21.97 5.98
C VAL A 273 -6.37 -23.24 5.51
N GLY A 274 -6.67 -23.71 4.29
CA GLY A 274 -6.03 -24.90 3.74
C GLY A 274 -4.51 -24.75 3.56
N LEU A 275 -4.02 -23.52 3.33
CA LEU A 275 -2.57 -23.24 3.32
C LEU A 275 -1.97 -23.21 4.73
N ILE A 276 -2.66 -22.67 5.73
CA ILE A 276 -2.20 -22.71 7.12
C ILE A 276 -2.00 -24.16 7.56
N GLU A 277 -2.98 -25.02 7.30
CA GLU A 277 -2.91 -26.46 7.63
C GLU A 277 -1.78 -27.17 6.87
N HIS A 278 -1.62 -26.87 5.58
CA HIS A 278 -0.51 -27.39 4.78
C HIS A 278 0.84 -26.98 5.37
N TRP A 279 1.03 -25.70 5.71
CA TRP A 279 2.28 -25.20 6.28
C TRP A 279 2.60 -25.84 7.63
N GLN A 280 1.59 -26.10 8.46
CA GLN A 280 1.81 -26.82 9.72
C GLN A 280 2.30 -28.24 9.48
N ARG A 281 1.63 -28.98 8.57
CA ARG A 281 1.98 -30.37 8.26
C ARG A 281 3.38 -30.51 7.66
N GLU A 282 3.76 -29.60 6.75
CA GLU A 282 5.07 -29.64 6.08
C GLU A 282 6.20 -28.96 6.87
N GLY A 283 5.94 -28.53 8.11
CA GLY A 283 6.92 -27.85 8.95
C GLY A 283 7.39 -26.50 8.40
N LEU A 284 6.59 -25.84 7.57
CA LEU A 284 6.91 -24.53 6.99
C LEU A 284 6.78 -23.42 8.03
N ARG A 285 7.50 -22.32 7.83
CA ARG A 285 7.59 -21.17 8.72
C ARG A 285 7.65 -19.87 7.93
N CYS A 286 7.37 -18.75 8.62
CA CYS A 286 7.62 -17.41 8.10
C CYS A 286 9.08 -17.32 7.59
N PRO A 287 9.31 -17.03 6.29
CA PRO A 287 10.65 -17.01 5.71
C PRO A 287 11.48 -15.80 6.12
N VAL A 288 10.85 -14.78 6.69
CA VAL A 288 11.54 -13.58 7.15
C VAL A 288 11.52 -13.58 8.67
N VAL A 289 12.70 -13.53 9.29
CA VAL A 289 12.85 -13.41 10.74
C VAL A 289 13.58 -12.11 11.03
N ILE A 290 13.00 -11.27 11.90
CA ILE A 290 13.61 -10.00 12.29
C ILE A 290 14.10 -10.09 13.72
N GLU A 291 15.36 -9.77 13.97
CA GLU A 291 16.01 -9.94 15.27
C GLU A 291 16.74 -8.67 15.70
N ALA A 292 16.68 -8.34 16.99
CA ALA A 292 17.48 -7.31 17.62
C ALA A 292 18.70 -7.92 18.30
N TRP A 293 19.87 -7.44 17.93
CA TRP A 293 21.17 -7.82 18.48
C TRP A 293 21.87 -6.59 19.08
N ASN A 294 22.73 -6.79 20.06
CA ASN A 294 23.64 -5.72 20.50
C ASN A 294 24.56 -5.23 19.36
N SER A 295 25.17 -4.07 19.55
CA SER A 295 25.99 -3.40 18.54
C SER A 295 27.21 -4.20 18.08
N ASP A 296 27.75 -5.07 18.94
CA ASP A 296 28.85 -6.01 18.69
C ASP A 296 28.34 -7.39 18.21
N HIS A 297 27.03 -7.56 18.04
CA HIS A 297 26.34 -8.76 17.56
C HIS A 297 26.52 -10.01 18.44
N THR A 298 27.17 -9.92 19.60
CA THR A 298 27.47 -11.07 20.48
C THR A 298 26.27 -11.62 21.25
N SER A 299 25.18 -10.85 21.38
CA SER A 299 24.00 -11.25 22.15
C SER A 299 22.69 -10.81 21.49
N LEU A 300 21.82 -11.80 21.30
CA LEU A 300 20.44 -11.59 20.89
C LEU A 300 19.69 -10.88 22.03
N LYS A 301 19.16 -9.70 21.76
CA LYS A 301 18.32 -8.96 22.71
C LYS A 301 16.86 -9.35 22.57
N LYS A 302 16.42 -9.61 21.34
CA LYS A 302 15.05 -10.07 21.06
C LYS A 302 14.91 -10.68 19.67
N GLY A 303 14.34 -11.87 19.59
CA GLY A 303 13.99 -12.53 18.32
C GLY A 303 12.63 -12.10 17.77
N HIS A 304 12.42 -12.40 16.49
CA HIS A 304 11.14 -12.37 15.77
C HIS A 304 10.27 -11.13 16.05
N LEU A 305 10.82 -9.97 15.71
CA LEU A 305 10.20 -8.69 15.95
C LEU A 305 9.06 -8.43 14.96
N TRP A 306 7.85 -8.28 15.49
CA TRP A 306 6.68 -7.84 14.73
C TRP A 306 6.26 -6.41 15.12
N ASP A 307 6.00 -6.17 16.41
CA ASP A 307 5.60 -4.86 16.91
C ASP A 307 6.73 -3.82 16.74
N ARG A 308 6.38 -2.67 16.19
CA ARG A 308 7.25 -1.49 16.03
C ARG A 308 7.92 -0.97 17.30
N LYS A 309 7.49 -1.41 18.49
CA LYS A 309 8.05 -1.05 19.81
C LYS A 309 8.63 -2.27 20.55
N ALA A 310 8.81 -3.39 19.87
CA ALA A 310 9.22 -4.64 20.51
C ALA A 310 10.59 -4.56 21.18
N VAL A 311 11.50 -3.72 20.66
CA VAL A 311 12.84 -3.49 21.22
C VAL A 311 12.71 -2.29 22.18
N GLY A 312 12.81 -2.51 23.49
CA GLY A 312 12.55 -1.45 24.48
C GLY A 312 13.62 -0.35 24.58
N SER A 313 14.72 -0.45 23.83
CA SER A 313 15.89 0.43 23.90
C SER A 313 16.42 0.78 22.51
N LYS A 314 17.27 1.81 22.41
CA LYS A 314 17.84 2.27 21.14
C LYS A 314 19.16 1.60 20.76
N ASP A 315 19.78 0.91 21.72
CA ASP A 315 21.13 0.37 21.59
C ASP A 315 21.19 -0.84 20.64
N PRO A 316 20.20 -1.75 20.63
CA PRO A 316 20.23 -2.89 19.73
C PRO A 316 20.03 -2.46 18.27
N ARG A 317 20.82 -3.07 17.39
CA ARG A 317 20.57 -3.06 15.94
C ARG A 317 19.61 -4.18 15.58
N VAL A 318 18.81 -3.92 14.57
CA VAL A 318 17.79 -4.85 14.07
C VAL A 318 18.20 -5.36 12.70
N PHE A 319 18.11 -6.67 12.52
CA PHE A 319 18.49 -7.38 11.31
C PHE A 319 17.32 -8.23 10.82
N ALA A 320 17.20 -8.37 9.51
CA ALA A 320 16.31 -9.32 8.87
C ALA A 320 17.15 -10.47 8.30
N HIS A 321 16.70 -11.68 8.59
CA HIS A 321 17.11 -12.89 7.88
C HIS A 321 15.98 -13.25 6.92
N ASP A 322 16.26 -13.22 5.62
CA ASP A 322 15.25 -13.37 4.57
C ASP A 322 15.53 -14.60 3.70
N LEU A 323 14.69 -15.62 3.85
CA LEU A 323 14.71 -16.84 3.06
C LEU A 323 13.67 -16.83 1.93
N SER A 324 12.90 -15.75 1.77
CA SER A 324 11.77 -15.68 0.83
C SER A 324 12.20 -15.49 -0.63
N GLY A 325 13.39 -14.93 -0.84
CA GLY A 325 13.86 -14.54 -2.17
C GLY A 325 13.06 -13.40 -2.79
N ALA A 326 12.30 -12.62 -2.01
CA ALA A 326 11.43 -11.56 -2.51
C ALA A 326 12.16 -10.32 -3.06
N PHE A 327 13.47 -10.24 -2.87
CA PHE A 327 14.31 -9.10 -3.26
C PHE A 327 15.59 -9.59 -3.92
N GLU A 328 15.90 -9.05 -5.10
CA GLU A 328 17.20 -9.22 -5.72
C GLU A 328 18.23 -8.30 -5.04
N LEU A 329 19.29 -8.89 -4.47
CA LEU A 329 20.34 -8.15 -3.77
C LEU A 329 21.58 -7.94 -4.66
N PRO A 330 22.31 -6.82 -4.48
CA PRO A 330 23.65 -6.66 -5.03
C PRO A 330 24.56 -7.84 -4.65
N GLU A 331 25.44 -8.25 -5.56
CA GLU A 331 26.31 -9.43 -5.38
C GLU A 331 27.08 -9.41 -4.06
N ALA A 332 27.65 -8.24 -3.71
CA ALA A 332 28.38 -8.02 -2.45
C ALA A 332 27.54 -8.20 -1.18
N ARG A 333 26.22 -8.32 -1.29
CA ARG A 333 25.26 -8.44 -0.19
C ARG A 333 24.54 -9.80 -0.15
N ARG A 334 24.86 -10.73 -1.07
CA ARG A 334 24.19 -12.04 -1.15
C ARG A 334 24.61 -13.02 -0.06
N SER A 335 25.72 -12.80 0.64
CA SER A 335 26.20 -13.68 1.71
C SER A 335 27.00 -12.96 2.80
N PRO A 336 26.75 -13.20 4.12
CA PRO A 336 25.60 -13.92 4.68
C PRO A 336 24.32 -13.05 4.62
N PRO A 337 23.12 -13.67 4.61
CA PRO A 337 21.84 -13.01 4.29
C PRO A 337 21.25 -12.21 5.47
N TYR A 338 22.08 -11.52 6.24
CA TYR A 338 21.62 -10.61 7.29
C TYR A 338 21.56 -9.20 6.78
N VAL A 339 20.35 -8.72 6.57
CA VAL A 339 20.09 -7.36 6.16
C VAL A 339 19.94 -6.50 7.40
N VAL A 340 20.84 -5.55 7.63
CA VAL A 340 20.65 -4.54 8.67
C VAL A 340 19.43 -3.68 8.36
N VAL A 341 18.40 -3.76 9.18
CA VAL A 341 17.12 -3.07 8.98
C VAL A 341 17.09 -1.72 9.67
N GLY A 342 17.79 -1.58 10.80
CA GLY A 342 17.85 -0.31 11.53
C GLY A 342 17.96 -0.49 13.03
N TYR A 343 17.29 0.37 13.78
CA TYR A 343 17.24 0.33 15.25
C TYR A 343 15.91 0.90 15.74
N GLN A 344 15.59 0.65 16.99
CA GLN A 344 14.42 1.25 17.61
C GLN A 344 14.71 2.70 18.04
N ALA A 345 14.00 3.65 17.45
CA ALA A 345 13.91 5.01 17.98
C ALA A 345 12.72 5.15 18.94
N LYS A 346 12.53 6.35 19.50
CA LYS A 346 11.60 6.62 20.64
C LYS A 346 10.20 6.03 20.46
N ALA A 347 9.67 6.05 19.25
CA ALA A 347 8.32 5.59 18.97
C ALA A 347 8.22 4.71 17.73
N GLY A 348 9.32 4.12 17.25
CA GLY A 348 9.25 3.20 16.13
C GLY A 348 10.61 2.89 15.52
N PRO A 349 10.63 2.06 14.47
CA PRO A 349 11.85 1.72 13.75
C PRO A 349 12.44 2.94 13.04
N ASN A 350 13.76 2.95 12.88
CA ASN A 350 14.50 4.01 12.20
C ASN A 350 15.78 3.47 11.55
N VAL A 351 16.15 4.03 10.40
CA VAL A 351 17.47 3.85 9.77
C VAL A 351 18.30 5.11 10.00
N SER A 352 19.61 4.95 10.14
CA SER A 352 20.55 6.06 10.31
C SER A 352 21.92 5.67 9.74
N PRO A 353 22.49 6.44 8.80
CA PRO A 353 23.83 6.16 8.29
C PRO A 353 24.90 6.37 9.36
N LYS A 354 24.67 7.27 10.34
CA LYS A 354 25.57 7.44 11.50
C LYS A 354 25.72 6.17 12.34
N SER A 355 24.75 5.29 12.21
CA SER A 355 24.72 4.00 12.87
C SER A 355 25.03 2.88 11.89
N GLY A 356 25.64 3.15 10.74
CA GLY A 356 26.05 2.14 9.75
C GLY A 356 24.91 1.26 9.23
N HIS A 357 23.68 1.77 9.23
CA HIS A 357 22.52 1.00 8.77
C HIS A 357 22.27 1.12 7.27
N CYS A 358 22.72 2.20 6.63
CA CYS A 358 22.53 2.43 5.20
C CYS A 358 23.55 1.66 4.36
N TRP A 359 23.15 1.24 3.16
CA TRP A 359 24.03 0.64 2.17
C TRP A 359 24.61 1.70 1.24
N SER A 360 25.90 1.61 0.92
CA SER A 360 26.55 2.42 -0.12
C SER A 360 25.81 2.34 -1.46
N GLU A 361 25.27 1.16 -1.78
CA GLU A 361 24.51 0.86 -2.98
C GLU A 361 23.13 1.54 -3.00
N ALA A 362 22.67 2.08 -1.87
CA ALA A 362 21.45 2.87 -1.76
C ALA A 362 21.72 4.39 -1.69
N GLU A 363 22.97 4.82 -1.89
CA GLU A 363 23.32 6.23 -1.93
C GLU A 363 22.61 6.95 -3.08
N VAL A 364 22.06 8.14 -2.83
CA VAL A 364 21.40 8.97 -3.84
C VAL A 364 22.43 9.44 -4.87
N THR A 365 22.44 8.78 -6.03
CA THR A 365 23.36 9.03 -7.15
C THR A 365 22.61 9.18 -8.48
N PRO A 366 23.21 9.82 -9.50
CA PRO A 366 22.61 9.91 -10.82
C PRO A 366 22.27 8.53 -11.45
N PRO A 367 23.12 7.50 -11.38
CA PRO A 367 22.78 6.18 -11.94
C PRO A 367 21.55 5.55 -11.30
N LEU A 368 21.38 5.65 -9.98
CA LEU A 368 20.25 5.05 -9.29
C LEU A 368 18.93 5.80 -9.49
N LEU A 369 18.98 7.12 -9.60
CA LEU A 369 17.77 7.96 -9.71
C LEU A 369 17.38 8.26 -11.16
N VAL A 370 18.35 8.54 -12.02
CA VAL A 370 18.14 8.96 -13.40
C VAL A 370 18.38 7.81 -14.38
N GLY A 371 19.18 6.81 -13.98
CA GLY A 371 19.62 5.75 -14.89
C GLY A 371 20.77 6.16 -15.81
N LYS A 372 21.48 7.25 -15.47
CA LYS A 372 22.58 7.80 -16.26
C LYS A 372 23.79 8.08 -15.37
N ASP A 373 25.00 7.81 -15.88
CA ASP A 373 26.26 8.19 -15.23
C ASP A 373 26.61 9.66 -15.44
N LEU A 374 26.31 10.17 -16.64
CA LEU A 374 26.55 11.56 -17.03
C LEU A 374 25.22 12.27 -17.24
N LEU A 375 25.04 13.39 -16.55
CA LEU A 375 23.90 14.27 -16.66
C LEU A 375 24.26 15.46 -17.55
N ASP A 376 23.29 15.96 -18.32
CA ASP A 376 23.43 17.28 -18.95
C ASP A 376 23.42 18.41 -17.91
N GLU A 377 23.62 19.66 -18.33
CA GLU A 377 23.74 20.79 -17.40
C GLU A 377 22.45 21.03 -16.58
N ASP A 378 21.28 20.84 -17.19
CA ASP A 378 19.98 21.08 -16.55
C ASP A 378 19.63 19.93 -15.59
N GLU A 379 19.88 18.69 -16.00
CA GLU A 379 19.76 17.50 -15.16
C GLU A 379 20.72 17.58 -13.96
N LEU A 380 21.97 17.98 -14.19
CA LEU A 380 22.98 18.11 -13.14
C LEU A 380 22.59 19.19 -12.13
N SER A 381 22.12 20.35 -12.58
CA SER A 381 21.63 21.43 -11.72
C SER A 381 20.48 20.94 -10.83
N THR A 382 19.50 20.27 -11.43
CA THR A 382 18.36 19.70 -10.70
C THR A 382 18.81 18.62 -9.70
N PHE A 383 19.75 17.76 -10.11
CA PHE A 383 20.29 16.71 -9.26
C PHE A 383 21.06 17.28 -8.05
N ARG A 384 21.81 18.37 -8.22
CA ARG A 384 22.51 19.03 -7.11
C ARG A 384 21.53 19.55 -6.06
N VAL A 385 20.44 20.18 -6.49
CA VAL A 385 19.35 20.61 -5.59
C VAL A 385 18.76 19.39 -4.86
N LEU A 386 18.47 18.31 -5.58
CA LEU A 386 17.97 17.06 -5.01
C LEU A 386 18.94 16.51 -3.97
N ARG A 387 20.21 16.34 -4.32
CA ARG A 387 21.22 15.77 -3.45
C ARG A 387 21.33 16.58 -2.16
N ALA A 388 21.44 17.91 -2.27
CA ALA A 388 21.55 18.77 -1.11
C ALA A 388 20.31 18.72 -0.18
N VAL A 389 19.11 18.59 -0.75
CA VAL A 389 17.88 18.37 0.02
C VAL A 389 17.88 16.98 0.67
N SER A 390 18.26 15.94 -0.07
CA SER A 390 18.28 14.55 0.38
C SER A 390 19.21 14.33 1.58
N GLU A 391 20.33 15.03 1.64
CA GLU A 391 21.26 15.04 2.79
C GLU A 391 20.61 15.48 4.10
N LYS A 392 19.52 16.25 4.01
CA LYS A 392 18.82 16.80 5.17
C LYS A 392 17.52 16.10 5.48
N GLU A 393 16.96 15.37 4.52
CA GLU A 393 15.80 14.54 4.76
C GLU A 393 16.25 13.12 5.10
N CYS A 394 16.99 12.47 4.20
CA CYS A 394 17.36 11.06 4.29
C CYS A 394 18.88 10.82 4.31
N TYR A 395 19.68 11.82 4.69
CA TYR A 395 21.14 11.76 4.75
C TYR A 395 21.82 11.34 3.42
N GLY A 396 21.16 11.56 2.28
CA GLY A 396 21.70 11.16 0.98
C GLY A 396 21.53 9.66 0.66
N TYR A 397 20.68 8.92 1.39
CA TYR A 397 20.43 7.50 1.15
C TYR A 397 18.95 7.19 0.92
N LEU A 398 18.67 6.33 -0.05
CA LEU A 398 17.31 5.90 -0.40
C LEU A 398 16.71 4.91 0.61
N ASP A 399 17.57 4.17 1.29
CA ASP A 399 17.20 3.20 2.34
C ASP A 399 17.13 3.83 3.75
N CYS A 400 17.36 5.14 3.88
CA CYS A 400 17.18 5.86 5.13
C CYS A 400 15.69 6.10 5.42
N VAL A 401 15.03 5.07 5.96
CA VAL A 401 13.62 5.07 6.33
C VAL A 401 13.42 5.52 7.77
N ASN A 402 12.38 6.32 8.02
CA ASN A 402 11.96 6.73 9.37
C ASN A 402 10.53 6.27 9.65
N GLY A 403 10.34 5.62 10.80
CA GLY A 403 9.04 5.12 11.26
C GLY A 403 8.75 5.46 12.72
N TRP A 404 9.35 6.51 13.29
CA TRP A 404 9.21 6.83 14.71
C TRP A 404 8.41 8.11 15.03
N ASP A 405 8.21 9.02 14.08
CA ASP A 405 7.52 10.29 14.33
C ASP A 405 5.99 10.21 14.10
N ASN A 406 5.36 11.34 13.76
CA ASN A 406 3.92 11.39 13.50
C ASN A 406 3.53 11.04 12.05
N ALA A 407 4.48 10.97 11.12
CA ALA A 407 4.29 10.26 9.86
C ALA A 407 4.44 8.75 10.13
N PHE A 408 3.59 7.91 9.55
CA PHE A 408 3.71 6.46 9.79
C PHE A 408 5.06 5.93 9.29
N ILE A 409 5.40 6.27 8.05
CA ILE A 409 6.68 5.98 7.40
C ILE A 409 7.07 7.22 6.59
N SER A 410 8.36 7.55 6.52
CA SER A 410 8.91 8.50 5.56
C SER A 410 10.13 7.89 4.87
N VAL A 411 10.24 8.10 3.54
CA VAL A 411 11.26 7.48 2.68
C VAL A 411 11.86 8.47 1.68
N GLY A 412 13.08 8.18 1.23
CA GLY A 412 13.67 8.80 0.05
C GLY A 412 14.03 10.29 0.17
N PRO A 413 14.42 10.93 -0.95
CA PRO A 413 15.09 12.24 -0.97
C PRO A 413 14.28 13.41 -0.39
N CYS A 414 12.95 13.30 -0.41
CA CYS A 414 12.05 14.32 0.15
C CYS A 414 11.41 13.89 1.47
N HIS A 415 11.79 12.75 2.05
CA HIS A 415 11.02 12.16 3.15
C HIS A 415 9.54 12.00 2.78
N TRP A 416 9.26 11.40 1.61
CA TRP A 416 7.91 11.13 1.15
C TRP A 416 7.15 10.37 2.24
N THR A 417 6.12 11.00 2.79
CA THR A 417 5.44 10.50 4.00
C THR A 417 4.23 9.64 3.63
N LEU A 418 4.07 8.50 4.29
CA LEU A 418 2.73 7.91 4.47
C LEU A 418 1.86 8.88 5.28
N PRO A 419 0.52 8.65 5.37
CA PRO A 419 -0.39 9.55 6.08
C PRO A 419 0.16 10.07 7.43
N ILE A 420 -0.13 11.32 7.75
CA ILE A 420 0.44 11.97 8.93
C ILE A 420 -0.65 12.07 10.00
N ARG A 421 -0.34 11.63 11.22
CA ARG A 421 -1.22 11.85 12.37
C ARG A 421 -1.14 13.31 12.80
N GLY A 422 -2.24 14.03 12.60
CA GLY A 422 -2.44 15.42 13.01
C GLY A 422 -2.75 15.58 14.50
N SER A 423 -2.74 16.82 14.97
CA SER A 423 -3.21 17.18 16.30
C SER A 423 -4.69 16.79 16.45
N GLY A 424 -5.03 16.06 17.51
CA GLY A 424 -6.38 15.54 17.72
C GLY A 424 -6.64 14.15 17.13
N GLY A 425 -5.65 13.54 16.46
CA GLY A 425 -5.73 12.16 15.97
C GLY A 425 -6.23 12.01 14.54
N ALA A 426 -6.71 13.08 13.90
CA ALA A 426 -7.06 13.05 12.47
C ALA A 426 -5.86 12.59 11.63
N ILE A 427 -6.10 11.72 10.65
CA ILE A 427 -5.06 11.22 9.75
C ILE A 427 -5.15 12.01 8.45
N ALA A 428 -4.09 12.75 8.15
CA ALA A 428 -3.96 13.55 6.93
C ALA A 428 -3.30 12.73 5.82
N LYS A 429 -3.65 13.03 4.56
CA LYS A 429 -3.01 12.47 3.36
C LYS A 429 -1.48 12.66 3.40
N GLY A 430 -0.74 11.65 2.95
CA GLY A 430 0.73 11.63 2.89
C GLY A 430 1.25 11.75 1.46
N GLU A 431 2.45 12.32 1.28
CA GLU A 431 3.04 12.52 -0.06
C GLU A 431 3.50 11.22 -0.72
N LEU A 432 3.84 10.19 0.06
CA LEU A 432 4.16 8.87 -0.47
C LEU A 432 2.94 8.23 -1.13
N GLY A 433 1.72 8.48 -0.63
CA GLY A 433 0.50 8.05 -1.34
C GLY A 433 0.37 8.69 -2.73
N GLY A 434 0.74 9.98 -2.86
CA GLY A 434 0.77 10.66 -4.15
C GLY A 434 1.84 10.09 -5.10
N LEU A 435 3.03 9.78 -4.58
CA LEU A 435 4.09 9.14 -5.34
C LEU A 435 3.70 7.73 -5.80
N LEU A 436 3.03 6.94 -4.95
CA LEU A 436 2.51 5.62 -5.34
C LEU A 436 1.42 5.73 -6.42
N ALA A 437 0.55 6.74 -6.36
CA ALA A 437 -0.43 6.98 -7.42
C ALA A 437 0.25 7.32 -8.76
N TYR A 438 1.30 8.15 -8.72
CA TYR A 438 2.12 8.47 -9.89
C TYR A 438 2.76 7.23 -10.51
N LEU A 439 3.44 6.41 -9.70
CA LEU A 439 4.08 5.18 -10.16
C LEU A 439 3.07 4.21 -10.79
N ARG A 440 1.87 4.09 -10.20
CA ARG A 440 0.82 3.24 -10.75
C ARG A 440 0.33 3.72 -12.10
N GLU A 441 0.14 5.04 -12.26
CA GLU A 441 -0.30 5.62 -13.52
C GLU A 441 0.77 5.49 -14.62
N ARG A 442 2.04 5.66 -14.27
CA ARG A 442 3.16 5.55 -15.20
C ARG A 442 3.47 4.10 -15.60
N ASP A 443 3.50 3.19 -14.63
CA ASP A 443 4.05 1.83 -14.78
C ASP A 443 2.97 0.72 -14.74
N GLY A 444 1.70 1.08 -14.56
CA GLY A 444 0.55 0.17 -14.46
C GLY A 444 0.38 -0.52 -13.11
N SER A 445 1.47 -0.85 -12.42
CA SER A 445 1.45 -1.41 -11.06
C SER A 445 2.63 -0.91 -10.24
N VAL A 446 2.53 -1.02 -8.91
CA VAL A 446 3.60 -0.63 -7.99
C VAL A 446 3.94 -1.80 -7.08
N TRP A 447 5.22 -1.91 -6.71
CA TRP A 447 5.71 -3.00 -5.85
C TRP A 447 4.93 -3.17 -4.54
N THR A 448 4.23 -2.15 -4.04
CA THR A 448 3.43 -2.29 -2.81
C THR A 448 2.16 -3.10 -3.03
N GLU A 449 1.67 -3.20 -4.26
CA GLU A 449 0.39 -3.85 -4.59
C GLU A 449 0.47 -5.37 -4.43
N ARG A 450 1.63 -5.99 -4.71
CA ARG A 450 1.89 -7.42 -4.38
C ARG A 450 1.80 -7.71 -2.88
N PHE A 451 1.89 -6.67 -2.05
CA PHE A 451 1.72 -6.73 -0.60
C PHE A 451 0.33 -6.27 -0.14
N GLY A 452 -0.63 -6.13 -1.07
CA GLY A 452 -2.00 -5.72 -0.79
C GLY A 452 -2.15 -4.26 -0.38
N LEU A 453 -1.20 -3.38 -0.75
CA LEU A 453 -1.21 -1.95 -0.42
C LEU A 453 -1.10 -1.08 -1.68
N ARG A 454 -1.99 -0.09 -1.82
CA ARG A 454 -1.93 0.89 -2.92
C ARG A 454 -2.32 2.31 -2.51
N ALA A 455 -2.11 3.27 -3.40
CA ALA A 455 -2.73 4.59 -3.31
C ALA A 455 -4.25 4.53 -3.56
N ASP A 456 -5.02 5.32 -2.81
CA ASP A 456 -6.48 5.35 -2.88
C ASP A 456 -7.00 5.99 -4.16
N ALA A 457 -6.45 7.15 -4.50
CA ALA A 457 -6.84 7.96 -5.64
C ALA A 457 -6.72 7.15 -6.92
N GLU A 458 -7.72 7.28 -7.79
CA GLU A 458 -7.78 6.61 -9.08
C GLU A 458 -6.69 7.08 -10.05
N SER A 459 -6.32 8.36 -9.99
CA SER A 459 -5.25 8.97 -10.79
C SER A 459 -4.35 9.87 -9.95
N TRP A 460 -3.13 10.07 -10.42
CA TRP A 460 -2.12 10.95 -9.86
C TRP A 460 -2.60 12.41 -9.82
N ALA A 461 -3.27 12.88 -10.87
CA ALA A 461 -3.81 14.24 -10.95
C ALA A 461 -4.77 14.55 -9.78
N LYS A 462 -5.59 13.58 -9.36
CA LYS A 462 -6.50 13.72 -8.20
C LYS A 462 -5.78 13.84 -6.86
N THR A 463 -4.47 13.54 -6.81
CA THR A 463 -3.65 13.69 -5.60
C THR A 463 -3.07 15.10 -5.44
N TYR A 464 -3.13 15.94 -6.48
CA TYR A 464 -2.55 17.28 -6.48
C TYR A 464 -3.37 18.27 -5.65
N SER A 465 -2.68 19.04 -4.82
CA SER A 465 -3.24 20.19 -4.10
C SER A 465 -2.68 21.48 -4.69
N SER A 466 -3.48 22.19 -5.48
CA SER A 466 -3.10 23.53 -6.00
C SER A 466 -2.79 24.52 -4.88
N SER A 467 -3.51 24.43 -3.75
CA SER A 467 -3.31 25.31 -2.59
C SER A 467 -1.92 25.18 -1.98
N SER A 468 -1.34 23.97 -1.97
CA SER A 468 -0.06 23.71 -1.31
C SER A 468 1.04 23.20 -2.25
N ARG A 469 0.75 23.09 -3.56
CA ARG A 469 1.66 22.61 -4.62
C ARG A 469 2.31 21.28 -4.24
N LYS A 470 1.51 20.31 -3.82
CA LYS A 470 1.98 18.98 -3.42
C LYS A 470 1.01 17.90 -3.86
N TYR A 471 1.55 16.71 -4.06
CA TYR A 471 0.79 15.50 -4.33
C TYR A 471 0.69 14.71 -3.04
N SER A 472 -0.52 14.41 -2.60
CA SER A 472 -0.72 13.66 -1.37
C SER A 472 -1.99 12.86 -1.42
N ASP A 473 -1.93 11.65 -0.87
CA ASP A 473 -3.09 10.77 -0.87
C ASP A 473 -3.20 9.86 0.35
N LYS A 474 -4.34 9.19 0.46
CA LYS A 474 -4.57 8.07 1.37
C LYS A 474 -4.02 6.79 0.76
N LEU A 475 -3.94 5.76 1.60
CA LEU A 475 -3.69 4.39 1.18
C LEU A 475 -4.97 3.57 1.27
N ALA A 476 -5.08 2.59 0.39
CA ALA A 476 -6.07 1.51 0.41
C ALA A 476 -5.35 0.17 0.64
N LEU A 477 -6.00 -0.72 1.39
CA LEU A 477 -5.62 -2.13 1.48
C LEU A 477 -6.57 -2.96 0.63
N ARG A 478 -6.07 -4.06 0.08
CA ARG A 478 -6.89 -5.04 -0.62
C ARG A 478 -7.85 -5.72 0.37
N ASP A 479 -9.10 -5.93 0.01
CA ASP A 479 -10.15 -6.61 0.76
C ASP A 479 -10.80 -7.64 -0.17
N VAL A 480 -11.72 -8.47 0.34
CA VAL A 480 -12.42 -9.49 -0.46
C VAL A 480 -13.18 -8.83 -1.63
N GLY A 481 -13.82 -7.69 -1.37
CA GLY A 481 -14.56 -6.92 -2.37
C GLY A 481 -13.73 -5.95 -3.23
N GLY A 482 -12.39 -6.01 -3.18
CA GLY A 482 -11.52 -5.13 -3.97
C GLY A 482 -10.60 -4.27 -3.11
N TRP A 483 -10.57 -2.96 -3.30
CA TRP A 483 -9.65 -2.08 -2.56
C TRP A 483 -10.42 -1.16 -1.63
N SER A 484 -10.01 -1.08 -0.37
CA SER A 484 -10.73 -0.33 0.67
C SER A 484 -9.83 0.60 1.46
N THR A 485 -10.29 1.84 1.65
CA THR A 485 -9.67 2.83 2.54
C THR A 485 -10.36 2.96 3.88
N HIS A 486 -11.45 2.23 4.10
CA HIS A 486 -12.26 2.31 5.32
C HIS A 486 -11.91 1.23 6.34
N LEU A 487 -10.87 0.46 6.07
CA LEU A 487 -10.41 -0.60 6.94
C LEU A 487 -9.91 -0.04 8.30
N PRO A 488 -10.47 -0.51 9.44
CA PRO A 488 -10.01 -0.14 10.77
C PRO A 488 -8.51 -0.36 10.97
N GLU A 489 -7.93 -1.33 10.24
CA GLU A 489 -6.50 -1.65 10.14
C GLU A 489 -5.67 -0.50 9.63
N LEU A 490 -6.25 0.39 8.82
CA LEU A 490 -5.60 1.59 8.35
C LEU A 490 -5.94 2.75 9.28
N TYR A 491 -7.18 3.21 9.40
CA TYR A 491 -7.40 4.52 10.03
C TYR A 491 -7.90 4.47 11.49
N GLY A 492 -8.08 3.26 12.04
CA GLY A 492 -8.70 3.04 13.35
C GLY A 492 -10.19 3.40 13.34
N LYS A 493 -10.94 2.95 14.35
CA LYS A 493 -12.32 3.43 14.57
C LYS A 493 -12.27 4.85 15.14
N LYS A 494 -13.07 5.78 14.59
CA LYS A 494 -13.30 7.11 15.19
C LYS A 494 -14.06 6.96 16.52
N ASN A 495 -13.38 6.59 17.60
CA ASN A 495 -14.03 6.56 18.90
C ASN A 495 -13.90 7.94 19.58
N LYS A 496 -15.02 8.67 19.70
CA LYS A 496 -15.05 10.04 20.25
C LYS A 496 -14.54 10.11 21.69
N SER A 497 -14.58 9.01 22.45
CA SER A 497 -14.27 8.98 23.88
C SER A 497 -12.85 8.50 24.24
N LYS A 498 -12.10 7.87 23.33
CA LYS A 498 -10.70 7.45 23.58
C LYS A 498 -9.86 7.59 22.31
N ARG A 499 -8.80 8.41 22.38
CA ARG A 499 -7.80 8.71 21.32
C ARG A 499 -6.93 7.51 20.89
N ILE A 500 -7.48 6.31 20.82
CA ILE A 500 -6.76 5.09 20.45
C ILE A 500 -6.91 4.90 18.93
N ASN A 501 -6.13 5.66 18.15
CA ASN A 501 -5.89 5.32 16.74
C ASN A 501 -4.76 4.29 16.68
N THR A 502 -5.16 3.02 16.62
CA THR A 502 -4.29 1.84 16.48
C THR A 502 -4.27 1.23 15.07
N GLY A 503 -5.16 1.62 14.15
CA GLY A 503 -4.99 1.35 12.70
C GLY A 503 -3.69 1.98 12.20
N MET A 504 -3.14 1.67 11.03
CA MET A 504 -1.84 2.10 10.49
C MET A 504 -0.62 1.71 11.34
N ASN A 505 -0.77 1.25 12.59
CA ASN A 505 0.32 0.56 13.29
C ASN A 505 0.83 -0.69 12.54
N PRO A 506 -0.02 -1.49 11.84
CA PRO A 506 0.49 -2.62 11.07
C PRO A 506 1.54 -2.23 10.02
N LEU A 507 1.39 -1.07 9.38
CA LEU A 507 2.33 -0.54 8.39
C LEU A 507 3.64 -0.01 8.99
N ARG A 508 3.74 0.03 10.32
CA ARG A 508 4.98 0.37 11.05
C ARG A 508 5.63 -0.86 11.68
N THR A 509 5.07 -2.05 11.52
CA THR A 509 5.70 -3.29 11.98
C THR A 509 7.09 -3.42 11.40
N TRP A 510 7.95 -4.18 12.06
CA TRP A 510 9.31 -4.38 11.59
C TRP A 510 9.35 -5.04 10.19
N HIS A 511 8.38 -5.90 9.86
CA HIS A 511 8.27 -6.51 8.53
C HIS A 511 7.89 -5.49 7.44
N TRP A 512 6.92 -4.60 7.69
CA TRP A 512 6.64 -3.51 6.76
C TRP A 512 7.81 -2.53 6.65
N PHE A 513 8.46 -2.21 7.76
CA PHE A 513 9.63 -1.35 7.76
C PHE A 513 10.78 -1.95 6.95
N TYR A 514 11.03 -3.25 7.10
CA TYR A 514 11.98 -4.01 6.29
C TYR A 514 11.69 -3.87 4.79
N ARG A 515 10.42 -4.02 4.36
CA ARG A 515 10.04 -3.84 2.95
C ARG A 515 10.35 -2.43 2.43
N TRP A 516 10.12 -1.39 3.23
CA TRP A 516 10.46 -0.01 2.85
C TRP A 516 11.96 0.22 2.73
N VAL A 517 12.76 -0.37 3.63
CA VAL A 517 14.23 -0.33 3.57
C VAL A 517 14.71 -1.05 2.31
N MET A 518 14.16 -2.23 2.02
CA MET A 518 14.50 -3.01 0.84
C MET A 518 14.11 -2.33 -0.47
N ALA A 519 13.04 -1.54 -0.50
CA ALA A 519 12.68 -0.77 -1.68
C ALA A 519 13.78 0.23 -2.11
N GLY A 520 14.60 0.69 -1.16
CA GLY A 520 15.78 1.51 -1.43
C GLY A 520 17.04 0.73 -1.85
N ARG A 521 17.06 -0.60 -1.71
CA ARG A 521 18.26 -1.46 -1.87
C ARG A 521 18.16 -2.48 -2.99
N ALA A 522 16.96 -3.00 -3.23
CA ALA A 522 16.74 -4.12 -4.12
C ALA A 522 16.93 -3.74 -5.59
N LEU A 523 17.40 -4.69 -6.39
CA LEU A 523 17.75 -4.49 -7.79
C LEU A 523 16.62 -4.86 -8.75
N ASP A 524 15.53 -5.46 -8.26
CA ASP A 524 14.39 -5.81 -9.10
C ASP A 524 13.84 -4.56 -9.81
N GLU A 525 13.36 -4.77 -11.03
CA GLU A 525 12.91 -3.70 -11.92
C GLU A 525 11.83 -2.81 -11.27
N ASP A 526 10.90 -3.37 -10.50
CA ASP A 526 9.89 -2.60 -9.76
C ASP A 526 10.52 -1.62 -8.75
N TYR A 527 11.63 -2.00 -8.13
CA TYR A 527 12.36 -1.17 -7.18
C TYR A 527 13.23 -0.13 -7.88
N VAL A 528 13.79 -0.46 -9.04
CA VAL A 528 14.46 0.51 -9.92
C VAL A 528 13.46 1.58 -10.37
N ARG A 529 12.27 1.18 -10.82
CA ARG A 529 11.18 2.10 -11.22
C ARG A 529 10.71 2.98 -10.06
N TYR A 530 10.60 2.41 -8.86
CA TYR A 530 10.29 3.16 -7.64
C TYR A 530 11.33 4.25 -7.34
N ARG A 531 12.63 3.93 -7.42
CA ARG A 531 13.70 4.92 -7.24
C ARG A 531 13.66 6.00 -8.32
N ARG A 532 13.51 5.61 -9.59
CA ARG A 532 13.38 6.56 -10.71
C ARG A 532 12.14 7.45 -10.59
N GLY A 533 11.02 6.93 -10.11
CA GLY A 533 9.84 7.76 -9.85
C GLY A 533 10.05 8.81 -8.76
N MET A 534 10.99 8.61 -7.82
CA MET A 534 11.36 9.67 -6.86
C MET A 534 12.06 10.83 -7.53
N TRP A 535 12.84 10.60 -8.58
CA TRP A 535 13.45 11.64 -9.40
C TRP A 535 12.37 12.49 -10.08
N ASP A 536 11.42 11.83 -10.75
CA ASP A 536 10.32 12.50 -11.43
C ASP A 536 9.45 13.30 -10.45
N GLY A 537 9.11 12.69 -9.31
CA GLY A 537 8.37 13.36 -8.25
C GLY A 537 9.11 14.57 -7.67
N PHE A 538 10.45 14.52 -7.60
CA PHE A 538 11.27 15.65 -7.16
C PHE A 538 11.27 16.79 -8.18
N ARG A 539 11.49 16.48 -9.46
CA ARG A 539 11.42 17.45 -10.58
C ARG A 539 10.07 18.15 -10.61
N GLN A 540 9.00 17.37 -10.54
CA GLN A 540 7.65 17.91 -10.54
C GLN A 540 7.39 18.81 -9.33
N ARG A 541 7.88 18.44 -8.14
CA ARG A 541 7.82 19.31 -6.96
C ARG A 541 8.53 20.65 -7.20
N ILE A 542 9.72 20.65 -7.80
CA ILE A 542 10.41 21.90 -8.16
C ILE A 542 9.54 22.75 -9.07
N LEU A 543 9.06 22.19 -10.17
CA LEU A 543 8.24 22.92 -11.15
C LEU A 543 6.98 23.51 -10.50
N ASP A 544 6.26 22.73 -9.70
CA ASP A 544 5.03 23.20 -9.06
C ASP A 544 5.27 24.27 -8.00
N VAL A 545 6.34 24.13 -7.21
CA VAL A 545 6.71 25.15 -6.22
C VAL A 545 7.12 26.43 -6.94
N LEU A 546 7.98 26.34 -7.94
CA LEU A 546 8.50 27.49 -8.65
C LEU A 546 7.42 28.20 -9.47
N SER A 547 6.37 27.49 -9.90
CA SER A 547 5.19 28.08 -10.58
C SER A 547 4.29 28.96 -9.69
N ALA A 548 4.50 28.98 -8.37
CA ALA A 548 3.67 29.77 -7.47
C ALA A 548 3.85 31.28 -7.70
N LYS A 549 2.74 32.01 -7.83
CA LYS A 549 2.75 33.45 -8.14
C LYS A 549 3.00 34.35 -6.92
N LEU A 550 3.69 35.46 -7.15
CA LEU A 550 3.86 36.62 -6.29
C LEU A 550 2.68 37.60 -6.45
N ASP A 551 2.79 38.79 -5.87
CA ASP A 551 1.73 39.83 -5.95
C ASP A 551 1.68 40.51 -7.32
N ASP A 552 2.80 40.53 -8.04
CA ASP A 552 3.01 41.19 -9.33
C ASP A 552 2.98 40.21 -10.50
N GLU A 553 2.26 39.09 -10.33
CA GLU A 553 2.09 37.98 -11.29
C GLU A 553 3.36 37.20 -11.68
N ARG A 554 4.56 37.68 -11.30
CA ARG A 554 5.79 36.89 -11.38
C ARG A 554 5.67 35.61 -10.57
N THR A 555 6.37 34.58 -11.01
CA THR A 555 6.49 33.30 -10.33
C THR A 555 7.68 33.30 -9.37
N LEU A 556 7.77 32.28 -8.51
CA LEU A 556 8.99 32.05 -7.73
C LEU A 556 10.18 31.71 -8.66
N GLN A 557 9.95 31.09 -9.82
CA GLN A 557 11.00 30.85 -10.80
C GLN A 557 11.67 32.14 -11.29
N ASP A 558 10.88 33.20 -11.48
CA ASP A 558 11.37 34.50 -11.98
C ASP A 558 12.27 35.24 -10.98
N VAL A 559 12.31 34.78 -9.72
CA VAL A 559 12.99 35.44 -8.60
C VAL A 559 14.08 34.58 -7.96
N PHE A 560 13.87 33.27 -7.89
CA PHE A 560 14.77 32.32 -7.23
C PHE A 560 15.48 31.47 -8.29
N THR A 561 16.62 31.94 -8.77
CA THR A 561 17.28 31.40 -9.97
C THR A 561 18.48 30.51 -9.67
N SER A 562 19.05 30.55 -8.47
CA SER A 562 20.18 29.69 -8.08
C SER A 562 19.75 28.36 -7.47
N GLU A 563 20.55 27.32 -7.68
CA GLU A 563 20.38 26.01 -7.05
C GLU A 563 20.24 26.13 -5.51
N TRP A 564 21.01 27.03 -4.88
CA TRP A 564 20.96 27.25 -3.43
C TRP A 564 19.63 27.84 -2.95
N SER A 565 19.12 28.86 -3.64
CA SER A 565 17.87 29.51 -3.25
C SER A 565 16.67 28.60 -3.54
N VAL A 566 16.70 27.85 -4.66
CA VAL A 566 15.72 26.79 -4.96
C VAL A 566 15.78 25.68 -3.89
N GLY A 567 16.95 25.17 -3.53
CA GLY A 567 17.11 24.17 -2.47
C GLY A 567 16.53 24.63 -1.12
N CYS A 568 16.70 25.91 -0.78
CA CYS A 568 16.10 26.49 0.41
C CYS A 568 14.57 26.49 0.34
N LEU A 569 13.98 26.83 -0.81
CA LEU A 569 12.54 26.81 -1.03
C LEU A 569 11.99 25.37 -0.93
N ILE A 570 12.61 24.41 -1.62
CA ILE A 570 12.14 23.03 -1.67
C ILE A 570 12.15 22.37 -0.30
N ARG A 571 13.21 22.55 0.49
CA ARG A 571 13.18 22.03 1.87
C ARG A 571 12.11 22.69 2.72
N TRP A 572 11.97 24.01 2.62
CA TRP A 572 10.93 24.71 3.36
C TRP A 572 9.56 24.15 2.98
N HIS A 573 9.34 23.91 1.68
CA HIS A 573 8.14 23.25 1.19
C HIS A 573 7.96 21.86 1.80
N ILE A 574 8.95 20.97 1.76
CA ILE A 574 8.86 19.63 2.36
C ILE A 574 8.42 19.71 3.83
N TRP A 575 9.04 20.59 4.61
CA TRP A 575 8.71 20.71 6.03
C TRP A 575 7.33 21.32 6.27
N ARG A 576 6.97 22.34 5.48
CA ARG A 576 5.82 23.22 5.70
C ARG A 576 5.29 23.79 4.38
N PRO A 577 4.57 23.00 3.55
CA PRO A 577 4.11 23.44 2.23
C PRO A 577 3.29 24.74 2.29
N ALA A 578 2.35 24.80 3.23
CA ALA A 578 1.45 25.93 3.45
C ALA A 578 2.14 27.23 3.91
N HIS A 579 3.44 27.18 4.28
CA HIS A 579 4.21 28.39 4.60
C HIS A 579 4.81 29.00 3.36
N LEU A 580 5.04 28.21 2.33
CA LEU A 580 5.62 28.67 1.08
C LEU A 580 4.51 29.03 0.10
N VAL A 581 3.51 28.17 -0.05
CA VAL A 581 2.39 28.34 -0.99
C VAL A 581 1.07 28.11 -0.28
N LYS A 582 0.12 29.03 -0.45
CA LYS A 582 -1.26 28.91 0.04
C LYS A 582 -2.22 29.45 -1.01
N GLY A 583 -3.25 28.69 -1.37
CA GLY A 583 -4.19 29.10 -2.42
C GLY A 583 -3.53 29.25 -3.79
N GLY A 584 -2.48 28.47 -4.08
CA GLY A 584 -1.77 28.50 -5.36
C GLY A 584 -0.76 29.64 -5.54
N LYS A 585 -0.68 30.57 -4.58
CA LYS A 585 0.23 31.72 -4.58
C LYS A 585 1.29 31.61 -3.50
N ALA A 586 2.47 32.18 -3.74
CA ALA A 586 3.50 32.36 -2.73
C ALA A 586 2.90 33.11 -1.53
N THR A 587 3.15 32.67 -0.30
CA THR A 587 2.54 33.31 0.88
C THR A 587 3.06 34.73 1.09
N GLU A 588 2.30 35.54 1.85
CA GLU A 588 2.71 36.89 2.23
C GLU A 588 4.11 36.93 2.85
N ARG A 589 4.49 35.88 3.59
CA ARG A 589 5.83 35.75 4.13
C ARG A 589 6.91 35.77 3.06
N ILE A 590 6.73 34.98 2.00
CA ILE A 590 7.70 34.89 0.91
C ILE A 590 7.71 36.19 0.13
N ARG A 591 6.54 36.77 -0.13
CA ARG A 591 6.42 38.06 -0.81
C ARG A 591 7.11 39.18 -0.02
N ASN A 592 6.95 39.22 1.30
CA ASN A 592 7.64 40.18 2.17
C ASN A 592 9.14 39.95 2.21
N ALA A 593 9.61 38.70 2.15
CA ALA A 593 11.04 38.38 2.05
C ALA A 593 11.66 38.94 0.76
N VAL A 594 10.97 38.75 -0.38
CA VAL A 594 11.39 39.29 -1.68
C VAL A 594 11.38 40.83 -1.64
N LYS A 595 10.27 41.45 -1.23
CA LYS A 595 10.14 42.92 -1.13
C LYS A 595 11.22 43.54 -0.23
N ALA A 596 11.48 42.94 0.93
CA ALA A 596 12.51 43.42 1.86
C ALA A 596 13.91 43.32 1.25
N THR A 597 14.19 42.27 0.49
CA THR A 597 15.48 42.08 -0.19
C THR A 597 15.68 43.14 -1.28
N VAL A 598 14.67 43.34 -2.14
CA VAL A 598 14.68 44.38 -3.18
C VAL A 598 14.88 45.76 -2.56
N LYS A 599 14.08 46.12 -1.55
CA LYS A 599 14.16 47.41 -0.86
C LYS A 599 15.54 47.68 -0.27
N LYS A 600 16.18 46.67 0.33
CA LYS A 600 17.48 46.81 0.99
C LYS A 600 18.65 46.90 0.01
N HIS A 601 18.49 46.40 -1.21
CA HIS A 601 19.61 46.16 -2.12
C HIS A 601 19.47 46.72 -3.53
N GLY A 602 18.37 47.42 -3.83
CA GLY A 602 18.23 48.35 -4.95
C GLY A 602 18.16 47.70 -6.35
N SER A 603 18.11 46.38 -6.44
CA SER A 603 18.00 45.63 -7.71
C SER A 603 16.89 44.60 -7.63
N ASP A 604 16.20 44.41 -8.74
CA ASP A 604 15.16 43.39 -8.90
C ASP A 604 15.82 42.01 -9.15
N PRO A 605 15.44 40.94 -8.42
CA PRO A 605 15.90 39.57 -8.67
C PRO A 605 15.80 39.06 -10.11
N SER A 606 14.91 39.64 -10.92
CA SER A 606 14.76 39.30 -12.33
C SER A 606 15.67 40.10 -13.28
N ALA A 607 16.44 41.08 -12.78
CA ALA A 607 17.31 41.90 -13.60
C ALA A 607 18.58 41.15 -14.02
N LYS A 608 19.07 41.36 -15.25
CA LYS A 608 20.34 40.78 -15.74
C LYS A 608 21.57 41.05 -14.84
N ALA A 609 21.54 42.10 -14.03
CA ALA A 609 22.61 42.43 -13.08
C ALA A 609 22.54 41.64 -11.76
N TRP A 610 21.50 40.80 -11.57
CA TRP A 610 21.31 39.98 -10.40
C TRP A 610 22.24 38.76 -10.42
N GLY A 611 23.44 38.93 -9.89
CA GLY A 611 24.42 37.85 -9.72
C GLY A 611 24.39 37.19 -8.35
N GLU A 612 25.45 36.44 -8.04
CA GLU A 612 25.63 35.69 -6.79
C GLU A 612 25.39 36.52 -5.50
N ALA A 613 25.86 37.77 -5.48
CA ALA A 613 25.67 38.65 -4.35
C ALA A 613 24.17 38.95 -4.08
N GLY A 614 23.36 39.04 -5.14
CA GLY A 614 21.91 39.19 -5.06
C GLY A 614 21.24 37.94 -4.50
N GLU A 615 21.56 36.77 -5.04
CA GLU A 615 21.06 35.48 -4.55
C GLU A 615 21.36 35.24 -3.07
N LYS A 616 22.57 35.55 -2.61
CA LYS A 616 22.94 35.46 -1.19
C LYS A 616 22.06 36.35 -0.32
N LYS A 617 21.76 37.57 -0.77
CA LYS A 617 20.85 38.48 -0.05
C LYS A 617 19.42 37.96 -0.02
N LEU A 618 18.95 37.35 -1.10
CA LEU A 618 17.62 36.72 -1.16
C LEU A 618 17.49 35.56 -0.18
N VAL A 619 18.52 34.72 -0.10
CA VAL A 619 18.56 33.62 0.90
C VAL A 619 18.58 34.17 2.32
N GLU A 620 19.30 35.26 2.61
CA GLU A 620 19.22 35.93 3.91
C GLU A 620 17.81 36.48 4.20
N GLY A 621 17.11 37.00 3.18
CA GLY A 621 15.70 37.36 3.24
C GLY A 621 14.80 36.19 3.64
N LEU A 622 14.99 35.01 3.01
CA LEU A 622 14.27 33.78 3.37
C LEU A 622 14.53 33.35 4.83
N LYS A 623 15.79 33.39 5.27
CA LYS A 623 16.18 33.05 6.65
C LYS A 623 15.55 34.00 7.67
N ALA A 624 15.49 35.30 7.35
CA ALA A 624 14.82 36.30 8.19
C ALA A 624 13.31 36.00 8.28
N ALA A 625 12.67 35.71 7.15
CA ALA A 625 11.25 35.40 7.07
C ALA A 625 10.87 34.12 7.84
N ALA A 626 11.80 33.16 7.97
CA ALA A 626 11.62 31.99 8.81
C ALA A 626 11.51 32.30 10.32
N LYS A 627 12.03 33.45 10.79
CA LYS A 627 12.10 33.82 12.23
C LYS A 627 10.73 34.05 12.88
N THR A 628 9.76 34.55 12.14
CA THR A 628 8.67 35.38 12.69
C THR A 628 7.44 34.64 13.26
N LYS A 629 7.33 33.30 13.21
CA LYS A 629 6.03 32.63 13.54
C LYS A 629 6.06 31.36 14.42
N TYR A 630 7.20 30.71 14.66
CA TYR A 630 7.19 29.36 15.26
C TYR A 630 7.88 29.21 16.62
N GLY A 631 8.08 30.32 17.32
CA GLY A 631 8.95 30.33 18.49
C GLY A 631 10.41 30.13 18.10
N ALA A 632 11.32 30.49 19.00
CA ALA A 632 12.75 30.59 18.68
C ALA A 632 13.35 29.27 18.15
N GLU A 633 12.92 28.12 18.69
CA GLU A 633 13.52 26.81 18.39
C GLU A 633 13.22 26.30 16.97
N LYS A 634 11.96 26.32 16.55
CA LYS A 634 11.57 25.87 15.20
C LYS A 634 12.15 26.78 14.12
N SER A 635 12.17 28.08 14.37
CA SER A 635 12.83 29.04 13.49
C SER A 635 14.34 28.81 13.43
N LYS A 636 14.99 28.45 14.55
CA LYS A 636 16.42 28.08 14.60
C LYS A 636 16.70 26.82 13.77
N LYS A 637 15.84 25.80 13.83
CA LYS A 637 15.96 24.57 13.02
C LYS A 637 15.92 24.86 11.52
N LEU A 638 14.93 25.63 11.03
CA LEU A 638 14.82 25.95 9.61
C LEU A 638 15.99 26.81 9.10
N ARG A 639 16.42 27.81 9.88
CA ARG A 639 17.61 28.60 9.50
C ARG A 639 18.87 27.77 9.50
N GLY A 640 19.09 26.97 10.55
CA GLY A 640 20.24 26.07 10.64
C GLY A 640 20.29 25.10 9.46
N PHE A 641 19.14 24.67 8.95
CA PHE A 641 19.04 23.95 7.70
C PHE A 641 19.50 24.79 6.50
N MET A 642 18.94 25.98 6.28
CA MET A 642 19.29 26.83 5.12
C MET A 642 20.78 27.17 5.12
N ASP A 643 21.34 27.42 6.31
CA ASP A 643 22.77 27.62 6.50
C ASP A 643 23.59 26.36 6.20
N SER A 644 23.02 25.17 6.38
CA SER A 644 23.71 23.90 6.11
C SER A 644 23.65 23.46 4.65
N LEU A 645 22.70 23.99 3.87
CA LEU A 645 22.78 23.90 2.40
C LEU A 645 23.91 24.76 1.85
N ALA A 646 24.13 25.94 2.45
CA ALA A 646 25.18 26.87 2.05
C ALA A 646 26.57 26.39 2.47
N ARG A 647 26.67 25.86 3.69
CA ARG A 647 27.92 25.39 4.30
C ARG A 647 28.04 23.89 4.11
N TRP A 648 28.19 23.46 2.87
CA TRP A 648 28.51 22.06 2.61
C TRP A 648 30.01 21.81 2.81
N LYS A 649 30.50 22.03 4.04
CA LYS A 649 31.83 21.55 4.43
C LYS A 649 31.74 20.05 4.67
N ARG A 650 32.49 19.27 3.89
CA ARG A 650 33.49 18.23 4.23
C ARG A 650 33.43 17.53 5.60
N SER A 651 32.31 17.51 6.33
CA SER A 651 32.21 16.81 7.60
C SER A 651 32.22 15.33 7.26
N GLY A 652 33.37 14.71 7.52
CA GLY A 652 33.66 13.33 7.19
C GLY A 652 32.58 12.35 7.62
N GLU A 653 32.63 11.20 6.96
CA GLU A 653 31.90 9.97 7.27
C GLU A 653 30.47 9.91 6.70
N ALA A 654 30.36 9.67 5.39
CA ALA A 654 29.53 8.57 4.84
C ALA A 654 29.44 8.59 3.30
N SER A 655 29.56 9.75 2.64
CA SER A 655 29.33 9.88 1.19
C SER A 655 30.63 9.92 0.40
N SER A 656 30.76 9.05 -0.61
CA SER A 656 31.92 9.02 -1.52
C SER A 656 31.84 10.06 -2.64
N LEU A 657 30.63 10.58 -2.91
CA LEU A 657 30.37 11.57 -3.96
C LEU A 657 30.05 12.94 -3.34
N HIS A 658 30.53 14.01 -3.99
CA HIS A 658 30.50 15.37 -3.43
C HIS A 658 29.83 16.35 -4.39
N TYR A 659 28.76 16.99 -3.94
CA TYR A 659 28.04 18.03 -4.70
C TYR A 659 27.83 19.26 -3.80
N SER A 660 28.60 20.33 -4.05
CA SER A 660 28.45 21.62 -3.36
C SER A 660 27.46 22.51 -4.11
N LEU A 661 26.55 23.17 -3.39
CA LEU A 661 25.73 24.27 -3.91
C LEU A 661 26.41 25.64 -3.75
N ASP A 662 27.64 25.68 -3.21
CA ASP A 662 28.43 26.90 -3.15
C ASP A 662 28.93 27.24 -4.55
N LEU A 663 28.50 28.40 -5.05
CA LEU A 663 28.83 28.90 -6.39
C LEU A 663 30.34 29.18 -6.56
N ALA A 664 31.06 29.45 -5.46
CA ALA A 664 32.51 29.64 -5.47
C ALA A 664 33.27 28.33 -5.69
N ASP A 665 32.82 27.23 -5.06
CA ASP A 665 33.37 25.88 -5.27
C ASP A 665 33.04 25.37 -6.68
N HIS A 666 31.89 25.74 -7.24
CA HIS A 666 31.49 25.34 -8.59
C HIS A 666 32.49 25.85 -9.64
N SER A 667 32.91 27.11 -9.54
CA SER A 667 33.91 27.69 -10.46
C SER A 667 35.27 27.00 -10.33
N ALA A 668 35.68 26.63 -9.11
CA ALA A 668 36.94 25.93 -8.86
C ALA A 668 36.91 24.46 -9.31
N ALA A 669 35.81 23.74 -9.07
CA ALA A 669 35.62 22.35 -9.48
C ALA A 669 35.50 22.22 -11.01
N VAL A 670 34.77 23.14 -11.65
CA VAL A 670 34.70 23.24 -13.11
C VAL A 670 36.07 23.62 -13.68
N ALA A 671 36.82 24.55 -13.06
CA ALA A 671 38.18 24.87 -13.48
C ALA A 671 39.15 23.67 -13.35
N ALA A 672 39.04 22.86 -12.30
CA ALA A 672 39.84 21.64 -12.08
C ALA A 672 39.47 20.49 -13.04
N LEU A 673 38.19 20.37 -13.40
CA LEU A 673 37.74 19.46 -14.45
C LEU A 673 38.16 19.92 -15.86
N ARG A 674 38.19 21.23 -16.09
CA ARG A 674 38.69 21.84 -17.34
C ARG A 674 40.19 21.62 -17.55
N THR A 675 41.00 21.62 -16.49
CA THR A 675 42.44 21.37 -16.58
C THR A 675 42.80 19.88 -16.72
N SER A 676 41.93 18.95 -16.34
CA SER A 676 42.20 17.51 -16.35
C SER A 676 41.75 16.76 -17.63
N LYS A 677 40.95 17.36 -18.51
CA LYS A 677 40.46 16.74 -19.76
C LYS A 677 40.84 17.52 -21.02
N GLY A 678 42.13 17.79 -21.17
CA GLY A 678 42.71 18.76 -22.11
C GLY A 678 42.55 18.55 -23.63
N GLU A 679 41.83 17.55 -24.14
CA GLU A 679 41.79 17.32 -25.62
C GLU A 679 40.38 17.24 -26.23
N GLY A 680 39.31 17.13 -25.44
CA GLY A 680 37.93 17.08 -25.96
C GLY A 680 37.19 18.43 -26.01
N LEU A 681 37.67 19.42 -25.25
CA LEU A 681 36.87 20.61 -24.90
C LEU A 681 36.87 21.71 -25.99
N ALA A 682 37.94 21.82 -26.78
CA ALA A 682 38.03 22.84 -27.84
C ALA A 682 36.96 22.64 -28.94
N ALA A 683 36.59 21.38 -29.22
CA ALA A 683 35.52 21.05 -30.17
C ALA A 683 34.12 21.35 -29.61
N ALA A 684 33.92 21.22 -28.29
CA ALA A 684 32.67 21.53 -27.61
C ALA A 684 32.45 23.05 -27.46
N GLU A 685 33.51 23.81 -27.16
CA GLU A 685 33.42 25.28 -27.06
C GLU A 685 33.15 25.95 -28.42
N ALA A 686 33.66 25.38 -29.52
CA ALA A 686 33.33 25.83 -30.87
C ALA A 686 31.85 25.60 -31.23
N SER A 687 31.22 24.57 -30.65
CA SER A 687 29.80 24.29 -30.83
C SER A 687 28.90 25.14 -29.93
N ALA A 688 29.28 25.39 -28.67
CA ALA A 688 28.49 26.21 -27.75
C ALA A 688 28.42 27.69 -28.15
N ARG A 689 29.49 28.25 -28.74
CA ARG A 689 29.49 29.65 -29.26
C ARG A 689 28.53 29.87 -30.43
N LYS A 690 28.09 28.82 -31.12
CA LYS A 690 27.08 28.92 -32.19
C LYS A 690 25.63 29.05 -31.67
N ILE A 691 25.36 28.81 -30.39
CA ILE A 691 23.99 28.71 -29.85
C ILE A 691 23.59 29.92 -28.97
N GLY A 692 24.50 30.86 -28.68
CA GLY A 692 24.14 32.17 -28.10
C GLY A 692 23.54 32.14 -26.68
N VAL A 693 23.86 31.13 -25.86
CA VAL A 693 23.41 31.07 -24.45
C VAL A 693 24.41 31.82 -23.55
N ALA A 694 23.92 32.74 -22.72
CA ALA A 694 24.74 33.48 -21.76
C ALA A 694 25.07 32.62 -20.52
N PRO A 695 26.30 32.70 -19.95
CA PRO A 695 26.65 32.00 -18.71
C PRO A 695 25.81 32.50 -17.53
N GLY A 696 25.10 31.60 -16.84
CA GLY A 696 24.43 31.91 -15.56
C GLY A 696 22.90 32.04 -15.59
N SER A 697 22.23 31.84 -16.73
CA SER A 697 20.77 31.73 -16.75
C SER A 697 20.34 30.27 -16.65
N PHE A 698 19.84 29.87 -15.48
CA PHE A 698 19.27 28.54 -15.24
C PHE A 698 17.85 28.44 -15.82
N ARG A 699 17.59 27.39 -16.62
CA ARG A 699 16.22 27.01 -17.03
C ARG A 699 16.00 25.55 -16.64
N PHE A 700 14.86 25.25 -16.03
CA PHE A 700 14.41 23.87 -15.87
C PHE A 700 13.67 23.50 -17.16
N GLU A 701 14.25 22.67 -18.03
CA GLU A 701 13.50 22.16 -19.17
C GLU A 701 12.42 21.16 -18.75
N THR A 702 11.26 21.30 -19.40
CA THR A 702 10.02 20.53 -19.21
C THR A 702 9.93 19.29 -20.10
N THR A 703 11.00 18.96 -20.84
CA THR A 703 11.02 17.85 -21.79
C THR A 703 10.72 16.52 -21.07
N GLY A 704 9.58 15.93 -21.41
CA GLY A 704 9.13 14.60 -20.95
C GLY A 704 7.97 14.55 -19.93
N LEU A 705 7.51 15.67 -19.36
CA LEU A 705 6.42 15.68 -18.36
C LEU A 705 5.16 16.47 -18.81
N THR A 706 5.10 16.90 -20.08
CA THR A 706 4.09 17.83 -20.59
C THR A 706 2.76 17.21 -21.07
N GLN A 707 2.39 16.01 -20.62
CA GLN A 707 0.99 15.60 -20.66
C GLN A 707 0.43 15.62 -19.24
N ARG A 708 -0.25 16.72 -18.91
CA ARG A 708 -0.97 16.94 -17.66
C ARG A 708 -2.40 16.47 -17.75
#